data_AF-A0AAU5Q064-F1
#
_entry.id   AF-A0AAU5Q064-F1
#
_cell.length_a   1.000
_cell.length_b   1.000
_cell.length_c   1.000
_cell.angle_alpha   90.00
_cell.angle_beta   90.00
_cell.angle_gamma   90.00
#
_symmetry.space_group_name_H-M   'P 1'
#
loop_
_entity.id
_entity.type
_entity.pdbx_description
1 polymer ?
#
loop_
_entity_poly.entity_id
_entity_poly.type
_entity_poly.pdbx_seq_one_letter_code
_entity_poly.pdbx_strand_id
1 'polypeptide(L)'
;MTSAAEQEAVPDHAPERAGPPVWPGAPTPLGARCRVGPDGVSGTNFALWAGGAEAVELCLFGPDGTELRLPLTELTHEIWHGFVPGVGAGQRYGYRVHGRWDPWTGARWNPAKLLLDPYARAVDGDFALPPEVYGHVRDWPQQHVADTVRDERDSAPHVPKGVVVQDDDDWSDDRRPKTPWQDSVIYELHVKGFTRLHPGIPEHLRGTYAGLAHPAAIEHLVRLGVTAVELLPVHQFAHEDHLLRRGLRNHWGYNSIGYFAPHAGYSSSGTTGQQVGEFKRMVRALHAAGIEVILDVVYNHTAEAGELGPTLSLKGIDNRGYYRLQSDARRYADYTGCGNTLHVVQPQVLRLITDSLRYWVTEMGVDGFRFDLAAALARSMHDVDMLSPFLAVIAQDPVLRRVKLIAEPWDVGNGGYQVGAFPPLWTEWNDRYRDAVRDFWRGALPDVRDLGYRLSGSSDLYAWGGRRPYASVNFVTAHDGFTLRDLVTYERKHNEANGEGNRDGTHDNRSWNCGAEGETDDPGINALRLRQQRNLLTTLLLSTGVPMLVAGDEMGRTQGGNNNAYCQDNPIGWVDWTLPDSPGRAQLLALTRRLLALRHDHPVLRRRAFFSGRPQGADGLRDLAWFTAAGAEMTEPDWYAPTATLGLYLSGRDIPGRDERGEQITDDSFLAVLHAGDRPLDFRLPGAPWAETYELVLDTAREDQSTPPGTLHRGGETLAVGARSTVLLRVRG
;
A
#
# COMPACT_ATOMS: atom_id res chain seq x y z
N MET A 1 -32.44 -76.42 -26.06
CA MET A 1 -31.22 -75.60 -26.11
C MET A 1 -31.54 -74.36 -26.90
N THR A 2 -31.87 -73.28 -26.20
CA THR A 2 -32.25 -71.98 -26.77
C THR A 2 -31.64 -70.94 -25.84
N SER A 3 -30.66 -70.20 -26.34
CA SER A 3 -30.10 -69.03 -25.67
C SER A 3 -30.17 -67.87 -26.65
N ALA A 4 -30.97 -66.89 -26.30
CA ALA A 4 -31.12 -65.62 -26.99
C ALA A 4 -29.99 -64.69 -26.53
N ALA A 5 -29.38 -63.97 -27.47
CA ALA A 5 -28.39 -62.95 -27.20
C ALA A 5 -29.11 -61.60 -26.95
N GLU A 6 -28.87 -61.01 -25.78
CA GLU A 6 -29.24 -59.63 -25.46
C GLU A 6 -28.19 -58.67 -26.06
N GLN A 7 -28.67 -57.69 -26.85
CA GLN A 7 -27.89 -56.54 -27.29
C GLN A 7 -28.06 -55.43 -26.25
N GLU A 8 -26.95 -55.00 -25.64
CA GLU A 8 -26.89 -53.81 -24.79
C GLU A 8 -27.09 -52.54 -25.63
N ALA A 9 -28.06 -51.72 -25.22
CA ALA A 9 -28.35 -50.42 -25.79
C ALA A 9 -27.33 -49.38 -25.32
N VAL A 10 -26.76 -48.65 -26.27
CA VAL A 10 -25.95 -47.43 -26.04
C VAL A 10 -26.86 -46.33 -25.47
N PRO A 11 -26.46 -45.60 -24.41
CA PRO A 11 -27.28 -44.54 -23.87
C PRO A 11 -27.30 -43.33 -24.81
N ASP A 12 -28.51 -42.88 -25.11
CA ASP A 12 -28.84 -41.73 -25.94
C ASP A 12 -28.39 -40.44 -25.22
N HIS A 13 -27.42 -39.72 -25.78
CA HIS A 13 -26.99 -38.42 -25.30
C HIS A 13 -28.13 -37.41 -25.54
N ALA A 14 -28.69 -36.86 -24.46
CA ALA A 14 -29.62 -35.75 -24.55
C ALA A 14 -28.99 -34.57 -25.33
N PRO A 15 -29.75 -33.87 -26.20
CA PRO A 15 -29.19 -32.82 -27.03
C PRO A 15 -28.72 -31.64 -26.15
N GLU A 16 -27.43 -31.32 -26.22
CA GLU A 16 -26.89 -30.05 -25.71
C GLU A 16 -27.70 -28.91 -26.34
N ARG A 17 -28.32 -28.08 -25.49
CA ARG A 17 -28.94 -26.83 -25.97
C ARG A 17 -27.84 -26.00 -26.60
N ALA A 18 -27.89 -25.82 -27.93
CA ALA A 18 -26.98 -24.95 -28.65
C ALA A 18 -27.03 -23.54 -28.01
N GLY A 19 -25.92 -23.12 -27.41
CA GLY A 19 -25.77 -21.77 -26.85
C GLY A 19 -25.88 -20.69 -27.93
N PRO A 20 -25.94 -19.40 -27.55
CA PRO A 20 -25.92 -18.32 -28.52
C PRO A 20 -24.65 -18.42 -29.39
N PRO A 21 -24.73 -18.17 -30.71
CA PRO A 21 -23.55 -18.25 -31.57
C PRO A 21 -22.52 -17.22 -31.13
N VAL A 22 -21.28 -17.66 -30.91
CA VAL A 22 -20.14 -16.77 -30.68
C VAL A 22 -19.72 -16.19 -32.02
N TRP A 23 -19.72 -14.87 -32.12
CA TRP A 23 -19.24 -14.14 -33.30
C TRP A 23 -17.74 -13.87 -33.18
N PRO A 24 -17.02 -13.54 -34.28
CA PRO A 24 -15.57 -13.40 -34.23
C PRO A 24 -15.03 -12.43 -33.19
N GLY A 25 -15.76 -11.35 -32.90
CA GLY A 25 -15.34 -10.38 -31.89
C GLY A 25 -14.04 -9.64 -32.26
N ALA A 26 -13.25 -9.27 -31.26
CA ALA A 26 -11.95 -8.60 -31.46
C ALA A 26 -10.94 -9.00 -30.37
N PRO A 27 -9.64 -9.07 -30.70
CA PRO A 27 -8.59 -9.41 -29.73
C PRO A 27 -8.29 -8.30 -28.73
N THR A 28 -8.84 -7.10 -28.93
CA THR A 28 -8.62 -5.95 -28.04
C THR A 28 -9.92 -5.17 -27.81
N PRO A 29 -10.04 -4.51 -26.63
CA PRO A 29 -9.20 -4.68 -25.43
C PRO A 29 -9.35 -6.09 -24.80
N LEU A 30 -8.41 -6.46 -23.92
CA LEU A 30 -8.46 -7.72 -23.18
C LEU A 30 -9.56 -7.71 -22.10
N GLY A 31 -10.03 -8.91 -21.73
CA GLY A 31 -11.12 -9.15 -20.81
C GLY A 31 -12.51 -9.04 -21.45
N ALA A 32 -13.54 -8.94 -20.61
CA ALA A 32 -14.91 -8.73 -21.03
C ALA A 32 -15.22 -7.23 -21.21
N ARG A 33 -15.75 -6.83 -22.38
CA ARG A 33 -16.25 -5.46 -22.65
C ARG A 33 -17.62 -5.48 -23.30
N CYS A 34 -18.58 -4.84 -22.66
CA CYS A 34 -19.88 -4.56 -23.28
C CYS A 34 -19.66 -3.62 -24.47
N ARG A 35 -20.24 -3.98 -25.62
CA ARG A 35 -20.20 -3.13 -26.81
C ARG A 35 -21.35 -3.42 -27.76
N VAL A 36 -21.54 -2.53 -28.72
CA VAL A 36 -22.45 -2.74 -29.84
C VAL A 36 -21.68 -3.50 -30.93
N GLY A 37 -22.13 -4.71 -31.23
CA GLY A 37 -21.61 -5.54 -32.31
C GLY A 37 -22.19 -5.17 -33.67
N PRO A 38 -21.93 -6.00 -34.70
CA PRO A 38 -22.57 -5.89 -36.01
C PRO A 38 -24.09 -5.72 -35.92
N ASP A 39 -24.66 -4.98 -36.86
CA ASP A 39 -26.10 -4.73 -37.00
C ASP A 39 -26.76 -4.04 -35.78
N GLY A 40 -25.97 -3.37 -34.94
CA GLY A 40 -26.47 -2.66 -33.76
C GLY A 40 -26.80 -3.57 -32.58
N VAL A 41 -26.40 -4.84 -32.62
CA VAL A 41 -26.72 -5.81 -31.58
C VAL A 41 -25.83 -5.60 -30.36
N SER A 42 -26.44 -5.35 -29.19
CA SER A 42 -25.70 -5.27 -27.93
C SER A 42 -25.21 -6.65 -27.48
N GLY A 43 -24.00 -6.70 -26.94
CA GLY A 43 -23.41 -7.92 -26.40
C GLY A 43 -22.08 -7.63 -25.73
N THR A 44 -21.33 -8.68 -25.44
CA THR A 44 -20.02 -8.57 -24.78
C THR A 44 -18.95 -9.24 -25.61
N ASN A 45 -17.83 -8.53 -25.80
CA ASN A 45 -16.61 -9.10 -26.34
C ASN A 45 -15.75 -9.66 -25.22
N PHE A 46 -15.27 -10.88 -25.41
CA PHE A 46 -14.33 -11.56 -24.53
C PHE A 46 -13.01 -11.72 -25.28
N ALA A 47 -11.91 -11.40 -24.62
CA ALA A 47 -10.56 -11.57 -25.17
C ALA A 47 -9.59 -12.01 -24.07
N LEU A 48 -8.90 -13.13 -24.26
CA LEU A 48 -8.01 -13.75 -23.30
C LEU A 48 -6.66 -14.08 -23.95
N TRP A 49 -5.57 -13.53 -23.41
CA TRP A 49 -4.24 -14.01 -23.78
C TRP A 49 -3.97 -15.36 -23.14
N ALA A 50 -3.76 -16.39 -23.97
CA ALA A 50 -3.45 -17.75 -23.56
C ALA A 50 -2.59 -18.40 -24.66
N GLY A 51 -1.31 -18.01 -24.73
CA GLY A 51 -0.45 -18.28 -25.88
C GLY A 51 -0.09 -19.76 -26.07
N GLY A 52 0.01 -20.52 -24.99
CA GLY A 52 0.24 -21.97 -25.05
C GLY A 52 -1.01 -22.85 -25.09
N ALA A 53 -2.21 -22.28 -25.12
CA ALA A 53 -3.46 -23.05 -25.05
C ALA A 53 -3.80 -23.77 -26.36
N GLU A 54 -4.39 -24.96 -26.26
CA GLU A 54 -4.91 -25.74 -27.40
C GLU A 54 -6.36 -25.39 -27.73
N ALA A 55 -7.14 -24.99 -26.72
CA ALA A 55 -8.50 -24.48 -26.87
C ALA A 55 -8.90 -23.63 -25.66
N VAL A 56 -9.85 -22.72 -25.84
CA VAL A 56 -10.44 -21.90 -24.77
C VAL A 56 -11.95 -21.96 -24.84
N GLU A 57 -12.58 -22.29 -23.72
CA GLU A 57 -14.03 -22.21 -23.54
C GLU A 57 -14.37 -21.05 -22.60
N LEU A 58 -15.24 -20.15 -23.06
CA LEU A 58 -15.92 -19.17 -22.23
C LEU A 58 -17.08 -19.86 -21.51
N CYS A 59 -17.09 -19.78 -20.18
CA CYS A 59 -18.14 -20.35 -19.33
C CYS A 59 -19.05 -19.21 -18.83
N LEU A 60 -20.31 -19.21 -19.23
CA LEU A 60 -21.34 -18.28 -18.73
C LEU A 60 -22.18 -18.99 -17.66
N PHE A 61 -22.48 -18.28 -16.56
CA PHE A 61 -23.24 -18.86 -15.45
C PHE A 61 -24.62 -18.22 -15.31
N GLY A 62 -25.65 -19.05 -15.26
CA GLY A 62 -27.02 -18.65 -14.92
C GLY A 62 -27.17 -18.30 -13.42
N PRO A 63 -28.30 -17.69 -13.01
CA PRO A 63 -28.58 -17.37 -11.61
C PRO A 63 -28.61 -18.60 -10.69
N ASP A 64 -28.96 -19.77 -11.23
CA ASP A 64 -29.02 -21.08 -10.57
C ASP A 64 -27.66 -21.80 -10.55
N GLY A 65 -26.61 -21.19 -11.11
CA GLY A 65 -25.28 -21.78 -11.23
C GLY A 65 -25.11 -22.68 -12.44
N THR A 66 -26.11 -22.81 -13.32
CA THR A 66 -25.99 -23.58 -14.57
C THR A 66 -24.87 -23.00 -15.44
N GLU A 67 -23.93 -23.86 -15.83
CA GLU A 67 -22.80 -23.52 -16.68
C GLU A 67 -23.16 -23.71 -18.16
N LEU A 68 -22.96 -22.68 -18.98
CA LEU A 68 -23.01 -22.75 -20.45
C LEU A 68 -21.60 -22.51 -21.00
N ARG A 69 -21.05 -23.49 -21.71
CA ARG A 69 -19.71 -23.42 -22.30
C ARG A 69 -19.80 -23.04 -23.77
N LEU A 70 -19.01 -22.04 -24.16
CA LEU A 70 -18.96 -21.49 -25.50
C LEU A 70 -17.50 -21.49 -25.99
N PRO A 71 -17.15 -22.20 -27.06
CA PRO A 71 -15.79 -22.18 -27.57
C PRO A 71 -15.45 -20.80 -28.15
N LEU A 72 -14.26 -20.28 -27.81
CA LEU A 72 -13.67 -19.14 -28.52
C LEU A 72 -12.87 -19.70 -29.69
N THR A 73 -13.30 -19.44 -30.92
CA THR A 73 -12.70 -20.02 -32.13
C THR A 73 -11.70 -19.11 -32.81
N GLU A 74 -11.74 -17.81 -32.53
CA GLU A 74 -10.81 -16.86 -33.13
C GLU A 74 -9.55 -16.70 -32.28
N LEU A 75 -8.40 -16.68 -32.95
CA LEU A 75 -7.09 -16.54 -32.34
C LEU A 75 -6.26 -15.53 -33.13
N THR A 76 -5.99 -14.37 -32.52
CA THR A 76 -5.19 -13.31 -33.13
C THR A 76 -4.10 -12.87 -32.15
N HIS A 77 -2.83 -12.92 -32.55
CA HIS A 77 -1.69 -12.55 -31.69
C HIS A 77 -1.68 -13.27 -30.33
N GLU A 78 -1.94 -14.59 -30.32
CA GLU A 78 -2.04 -15.42 -29.10
C GLU A 78 -3.20 -15.06 -28.16
N ILE A 79 -4.14 -14.24 -28.64
CA ILE A 79 -5.33 -13.84 -27.90
C ILE A 79 -6.53 -14.58 -28.49
N TRP A 80 -7.18 -15.38 -27.64
CA TRP A 80 -8.44 -16.04 -27.94
C TRP A 80 -9.57 -15.04 -27.73
N HIS A 81 -10.47 -14.90 -28.71
CA HIS A 81 -11.54 -13.91 -28.62
C HIS A 81 -12.85 -14.34 -29.26
N GLY A 82 -13.91 -13.66 -28.85
CA GLY A 82 -15.26 -13.84 -29.39
C GLY A 82 -16.23 -12.79 -28.85
N PHE A 83 -17.28 -12.51 -29.61
CA PHE A 83 -18.37 -11.64 -29.20
C PHE A 83 -19.64 -12.47 -28.99
N VAL A 84 -20.29 -12.31 -27.83
CA VAL A 84 -21.52 -13.02 -27.49
C VAL A 84 -22.69 -12.03 -27.49
N PRO A 85 -23.59 -12.11 -28.49
CA PRO A 85 -24.79 -11.27 -28.55
C PRO A 85 -25.69 -11.45 -27.33
N GLY A 86 -26.29 -10.36 -26.85
CA GLY A 86 -27.25 -10.37 -25.74
C GLY A 86 -26.65 -10.53 -24.34
N VAL A 87 -25.35 -10.83 -24.22
CA VAL A 87 -24.65 -10.84 -22.92
C VAL A 87 -24.32 -9.42 -22.49
N GLY A 88 -24.87 -8.99 -21.36
CA GLY A 88 -24.68 -7.66 -20.79
C GLY A 88 -24.12 -7.66 -19.37
N ALA A 89 -24.10 -6.47 -18.76
CA ALA A 89 -23.60 -6.28 -17.40
C ALA A 89 -24.35 -7.15 -16.37
N GLY A 90 -23.62 -7.62 -15.36
CA GLY A 90 -24.10 -8.57 -14.35
C GLY A 90 -23.93 -10.05 -14.74
N GLN A 91 -23.62 -10.36 -16.00
CA GLN A 91 -23.34 -11.74 -16.41
C GLN A 91 -22.08 -12.26 -15.73
N ARG A 92 -22.22 -13.37 -15.00
CA ARG A 92 -21.10 -14.12 -14.40
C ARG A 92 -20.42 -15.00 -15.44
N TYR A 93 -19.10 -15.03 -15.43
CA TYR A 93 -18.32 -15.81 -16.37
C TYR A 93 -16.97 -16.29 -15.80
N GLY A 94 -16.35 -17.21 -16.51
CA GLY A 94 -14.96 -17.67 -16.32
C GLY A 94 -14.47 -18.39 -17.58
N TYR A 95 -13.29 -19.00 -17.49
CA TYR A 95 -12.71 -19.75 -18.62
C TYR A 95 -12.32 -21.17 -18.23
N ARG A 96 -12.38 -22.08 -19.20
CA ARG A 96 -11.67 -23.36 -19.17
C ARG A 96 -10.64 -23.35 -20.29
N VAL A 97 -9.38 -23.59 -19.93
CA VAL A 97 -8.26 -23.53 -20.86
C VAL A 97 -7.66 -24.92 -21.01
N HIS A 98 -7.60 -25.39 -22.25
CA HIS A 98 -7.11 -26.71 -22.62
C HIS A 98 -5.65 -26.63 -23.04
N GLY A 99 -4.91 -27.68 -22.73
CA GLY A 99 -3.50 -27.79 -23.08
C GLY A 99 -2.85 -28.99 -22.39
N ARG A 100 -1.57 -29.20 -22.67
CA ARG A 100 -0.81 -30.34 -22.14
C ARG A 100 -0.58 -30.24 -20.62
N TRP A 101 -1.03 -31.22 -19.85
CA TRP A 101 -0.58 -31.39 -18.47
C TRP A 101 0.80 -32.06 -18.45
N ASP A 102 1.85 -31.30 -18.19
CA ASP A 102 3.21 -31.80 -17.95
C ASP A 102 3.97 -30.92 -16.94
N PRO A 103 3.72 -31.11 -15.63
CA PRO A 103 4.32 -30.29 -14.59
C PRO A 103 5.85 -30.32 -14.56
N TRP A 104 6.49 -31.37 -15.09
CA TRP A 104 7.96 -31.45 -15.18
C TRP A 104 8.56 -30.44 -16.16
N THR A 105 7.78 -30.01 -17.16
CA THR A 105 8.15 -28.92 -18.06
C THR A 105 7.45 -27.61 -17.69
N GLY A 106 6.80 -27.54 -16.52
CA GLY A 106 6.06 -26.37 -16.06
C GLY A 106 4.70 -26.17 -16.74
N ALA A 107 4.25 -27.09 -17.59
CA ALA A 107 2.96 -27.05 -18.24
C ALA A 107 1.86 -27.56 -17.28
N ARG A 108 0.89 -26.71 -16.94
CA ARG A 108 -0.11 -26.97 -15.88
C ARG A 108 -1.57 -26.74 -16.31
N TRP A 109 -1.87 -26.91 -17.60
CA TRP A 109 -3.24 -26.79 -18.12
C TRP A 109 -4.14 -27.92 -17.61
N ASN A 110 -5.28 -27.53 -17.04
CA ASN A 110 -6.28 -28.47 -16.53
C ASN A 110 -7.69 -27.90 -16.74
N PRO A 111 -8.41 -28.32 -17.79
CA PRO A 111 -9.74 -27.77 -18.12
C PRO A 111 -10.83 -28.15 -17.11
N ALA A 112 -10.57 -29.09 -16.19
CA ALA A 112 -11.48 -29.35 -15.08
C ALA A 112 -11.57 -28.14 -14.12
N LYS A 113 -10.57 -27.24 -14.14
CA LYS A 113 -10.52 -26.06 -13.29
C LYS A 113 -11.13 -24.86 -14.04
N LEU A 114 -12.17 -24.26 -13.44
CA LEU A 114 -12.68 -22.95 -13.86
C LEU A 114 -11.67 -21.88 -13.44
N LEU A 115 -11.34 -20.99 -14.39
CA LEU A 115 -10.34 -19.95 -14.22
C LEU A 115 -11.00 -18.56 -14.25
N LEU A 116 -10.59 -17.71 -13.32
CA LEU A 116 -10.94 -16.30 -13.31
C LEU A 116 -10.22 -15.57 -14.44
N ASP A 117 -10.94 -14.70 -15.15
CA ASP A 117 -10.36 -13.80 -16.15
C ASP A 117 -9.37 -12.81 -15.48
N PRO A 118 -8.10 -12.75 -15.91
CA PRO A 118 -7.12 -11.80 -15.36
C PRO A 118 -7.53 -10.33 -15.53
N TYR A 119 -8.41 -10.05 -16.49
CA TYR A 119 -8.98 -8.72 -16.79
C TYR A 119 -10.41 -8.54 -16.28
N ALA A 120 -10.91 -9.43 -15.40
CA ALA A 120 -12.19 -9.25 -14.73
C ALA A 120 -12.17 -7.95 -13.91
N ARG A 121 -13.13 -7.05 -14.20
CA ARG A 121 -13.29 -5.77 -13.47
C ARG A 121 -14.21 -5.87 -12.25
N ALA A 122 -14.89 -6.99 -12.09
CA ALA A 122 -15.64 -7.33 -10.91
C ALA A 122 -15.56 -8.85 -10.71
N VAL A 123 -15.57 -9.28 -9.45
CA VAL A 123 -15.52 -10.68 -9.04
C VAL A 123 -16.63 -10.94 -8.04
N ASP A 124 -17.34 -12.05 -8.23
CA ASP A 124 -18.45 -12.47 -7.39
C ASP A 124 -18.18 -13.83 -6.74
N GLY A 125 -18.29 -13.88 -5.42
CA GLY A 125 -18.03 -15.05 -4.58
C GLY A 125 -16.72 -14.96 -3.78
N ASP A 126 -16.58 -15.87 -2.81
CA ASP A 126 -15.41 -16.00 -1.94
C ASP A 126 -14.52 -17.17 -2.35
N PHE A 127 -13.21 -17.03 -2.16
CA PHE A 127 -12.24 -18.10 -2.39
C PHE A 127 -12.18 -19.05 -1.19
N ALA A 128 -12.85 -20.20 -1.26
CA ALA A 128 -12.92 -21.19 -0.17
C ALA A 128 -11.80 -22.26 -0.19
N LEU A 129 -11.02 -22.33 -1.27
CA LEU A 129 -9.89 -23.25 -1.50
C LEU A 129 -10.09 -24.73 -1.10
N PRO A 130 -11.21 -25.39 -1.47
CA PRO A 130 -11.35 -26.83 -1.27
C PRO A 130 -10.43 -27.62 -2.26
N PRO A 131 -10.19 -28.92 -2.06
CA PRO A 131 -9.30 -29.72 -2.92
C PRO A 131 -9.55 -29.57 -4.43
N GLU A 132 -10.79 -29.33 -4.84
CA GLU A 132 -11.25 -29.22 -6.23
C GLU A 132 -10.58 -28.07 -6.98
N VAL A 133 -10.18 -26.99 -6.30
CA VAL A 133 -9.57 -25.81 -6.96
C VAL A 133 -8.07 -25.98 -7.25
N TYR A 134 -7.48 -27.10 -6.84
CA TYR A 134 -6.09 -27.41 -7.14
C TYR A 134 -6.03 -28.17 -8.45
N GLY A 135 -5.19 -27.72 -9.39
CA GLY A 135 -4.96 -28.43 -10.66
C GLY A 135 -4.40 -29.85 -10.47
N HIS A 136 -3.85 -30.12 -9.29
CA HIS A 136 -3.27 -31.39 -8.88
C HIS A 136 -3.98 -31.96 -7.64
N VAL A 137 -3.77 -33.25 -7.35
CA VAL A 137 -4.36 -33.90 -6.17
C VAL A 137 -3.64 -33.43 -4.90
N ARG A 138 -4.23 -32.44 -4.21
CA ARG A 138 -3.66 -31.79 -3.01
C ARG A 138 -3.20 -32.78 -1.94
N ASP A 139 -4.08 -33.71 -1.58
CA ASP A 139 -3.86 -34.65 -0.47
C ASP A 139 -3.31 -36.01 -0.97
N TRP A 140 -2.42 -35.98 -1.96
CA TRP A 140 -1.78 -37.20 -2.51
C TRP A 140 -0.85 -37.87 -1.48
N PRO A 141 -0.83 -39.22 -1.35
CA PRO A 141 -0.01 -39.88 -0.33
C PRO A 141 1.49 -39.58 -0.42
N GLN A 142 2.03 -39.44 -1.64
CA GLN A 142 3.43 -39.05 -1.86
C GLN A 142 3.54 -37.55 -2.11
N GLN A 143 3.52 -36.76 -1.04
CA GLN A 143 3.50 -35.28 -1.11
C GLN A 143 4.59 -34.66 -2.00
N HIS A 144 5.77 -35.28 -2.09
CA HIS A 144 6.87 -34.79 -2.94
C HIS A 144 6.61 -34.89 -4.46
N VAL A 145 5.52 -35.54 -4.91
CA VAL A 145 5.07 -35.61 -6.31
C VAL A 145 3.59 -35.22 -6.48
N ALA A 146 2.94 -34.74 -5.41
CA ALA A 146 1.52 -34.40 -5.42
C ALA A 146 1.15 -33.44 -6.56
N ASP A 147 1.98 -32.42 -6.81
CA ASP A 147 1.79 -31.42 -7.88
C ASP A 147 1.93 -31.97 -9.30
N THR A 148 2.31 -33.24 -9.48
CA THR A 148 2.42 -33.90 -10.79
C THR A 148 1.19 -34.74 -11.14
N VAL A 149 0.37 -35.09 -10.14
CA VAL A 149 -0.84 -35.90 -10.32
C VAL A 149 -2.02 -34.98 -10.63
N ARG A 150 -2.52 -35.00 -11.86
CA ARG A 150 -3.64 -34.16 -12.31
C ARG A 150 -4.92 -34.51 -11.55
N ASP A 151 -5.64 -33.50 -11.08
CA ASP A 151 -6.95 -33.67 -10.46
C ASP A 151 -8.06 -33.32 -11.46
N GLU A 152 -8.98 -34.25 -11.72
CA GLU A 152 -10.03 -34.11 -12.74
C GLU A 152 -11.37 -33.59 -12.19
N ARG A 153 -11.48 -33.29 -10.89
CA ARG A 153 -12.72 -32.77 -10.30
C ARG A 153 -13.00 -31.35 -10.79
N ASP A 154 -14.27 -31.06 -11.02
CA ASP A 154 -14.71 -29.73 -11.43
C ASP A 154 -14.59 -28.71 -10.28
N SER A 155 -13.98 -27.57 -10.55
CA SER A 155 -13.83 -26.49 -9.57
C SER A 155 -14.91 -25.39 -9.68
N ALA A 156 -15.76 -25.39 -10.71
CA ALA A 156 -16.71 -24.31 -10.97
C ALA A 156 -17.62 -23.92 -9.78
N PRO A 157 -18.11 -24.85 -8.94
CA PRO A 157 -18.90 -24.49 -7.76
C PRO A 157 -18.11 -23.68 -6.71
N HIS A 158 -16.78 -23.76 -6.71
CA HIS A 158 -15.92 -23.28 -5.63
C HIS A 158 -15.02 -22.09 -6.01
N VAL A 159 -14.94 -21.74 -7.28
CA VAL A 159 -14.15 -20.59 -7.76
C VAL A 159 -15.07 -19.38 -7.95
N PRO A 160 -14.71 -18.19 -7.44
CA PRO A 160 -15.41 -16.94 -7.76
C PRO A 160 -15.44 -16.64 -9.26
N LYS A 161 -16.50 -15.97 -9.70
CA LYS A 161 -16.76 -15.72 -11.13
C LYS A 161 -16.41 -14.29 -11.45
N GLY A 162 -15.81 -14.06 -12.63
CA GLY A 162 -15.73 -12.73 -13.19
C GLY A 162 -17.13 -12.23 -13.50
N VAL A 163 -17.35 -10.92 -13.45
CA VAL A 163 -18.63 -10.31 -13.77
C VAL A 163 -18.44 -9.28 -14.86
N VAL A 164 -19.27 -9.37 -15.91
CA VAL A 164 -19.33 -8.36 -16.95
C VAL A 164 -19.84 -7.06 -16.33
N VAL A 165 -19.11 -5.97 -16.50
CA VAL A 165 -19.49 -4.63 -16.02
C VAL A 165 -19.67 -3.68 -17.19
N GLN A 166 -20.57 -2.71 -17.01
CA GLN A 166 -20.88 -1.68 -17.99
C GLN A 166 -19.79 -0.58 -18.01
N ASP A 167 -19.62 0.08 -19.15
CA ASP A 167 -18.56 1.07 -19.41
C ASP A 167 -19.01 2.53 -19.20
N ASP A 168 -20.20 2.75 -18.64
CA ASP A 168 -20.94 4.01 -18.85
C ASP A 168 -20.76 5.07 -17.74
N ASP A 169 -19.74 4.93 -16.88
CA ASP A 169 -19.44 5.97 -15.86
C ASP A 169 -18.54 7.06 -16.45
N ASP A 170 -19.14 8.19 -16.81
CA ASP A 170 -18.40 9.38 -17.20
C ASP A 170 -17.76 10.06 -15.98
N TRP A 171 -16.45 10.33 -16.05
CA TRP A 171 -15.65 11.07 -15.09
C TRP A 171 -15.63 12.59 -15.37
N SER A 172 -16.37 13.07 -16.37
CA SER A 172 -16.34 14.46 -16.85
C SER A 172 -16.51 15.53 -15.76
N ASP A 173 -17.27 15.24 -14.69
CA ASP A 173 -17.50 16.17 -13.58
C ASP A 173 -16.47 16.07 -12.44
N ASP A 174 -15.59 15.06 -12.45
CA ASP A 174 -14.60 14.86 -11.38
C ASP A 174 -13.43 15.83 -11.48
N ARG A 175 -13.01 16.35 -10.33
CA ARG A 175 -11.87 17.27 -10.22
C ARG A 175 -10.83 16.67 -9.28
N ARG A 176 -9.84 16.02 -9.89
CA ARG A 176 -8.68 15.47 -9.17
C ARG A 176 -7.95 16.56 -8.38
N PRO A 177 -7.65 16.35 -7.08
CA PRO A 177 -6.97 17.36 -6.26
C PRO A 177 -5.57 17.73 -6.78
N LYS A 178 -4.78 16.74 -7.21
CA LYS A 178 -3.41 16.91 -7.72
C LYS A 178 -2.51 17.72 -6.76
N THR A 179 -2.58 17.39 -5.47
CA THR A 179 -1.79 18.02 -4.44
C THR A 179 -0.30 17.87 -4.78
N PRO A 180 0.48 18.96 -4.83
CA PRO A 180 1.91 18.85 -5.10
C PRO A 180 2.63 17.97 -4.08
N TRP A 181 3.70 17.30 -4.51
CA TRP A 181 4.45 16.39 -3.65
C TRP A 181 4.94 17.02 -2.35
N GLN A 182 5.46 18.25 -2.41
CA GLN A 182 5.94 18.92 -1.19
C GLN A 182 4.83 19.20 -0.17
N ASP A 183 3.59 19.35 -0.64
CA ASP A 183 2.41 19.65 0.19
C ASP A 183 1.68 18.38 0.63
N SER A 184 2.13 17.22 0.15
CA SER A 184 1.48 15.94 0.41
C SER A 184 1.72 15.46 1.84
N VAL A 185 0.66 15.00 2.48
CA VAL A 185 0.66 14.24 3.73
C VAL A 185 -0.14 12.97 3.49
N ILE A 186 0.54 11.84 3.54
CA ILE A 186 -0.04 10.52 3.25
C ILE A 186 -0.63 9.93 4.53
N TYR A 187 -1.83 9.37 4.43
CA TYR A 187 -2.50 8.67 5.51
C TYR A 187 -2.83 7.24 5.09
N GLU A 188 -1.98 6.31 5.53
CA GLU A 188 -2.11 4.88 5.28
C GLU A 188 -3.29 4.31 6.08
N LEU A 189 -4.26 3.71 5.40
CA LEU A 189 -5.44 3.16 6.05
C LEU A 189 -5.94 1.86 5.40
N HIS A 190 -6.60 1.04 6.22
CA HIS A 190 -7.30 -0.14 5.77
C HIS A 190 -8.80 0.16 5.60
N VAL A 191 -9.37 -0.08 4.41
CA VAL A 191 -10.79 0.22 4.10
C VAL A 191 -11.75 -0.32 5.16
N LYS A 192 -11.66 -1.63 5.44
CA LYS A 192 -12.45 -2.26 6.50
C LYS A 192 -12.12 -1.73 7.90
N GLY A 193 -10.87 -1.89 8.33
CA GLY A 193 -10.44 -1.57 9.69
C GLY A 193 -10.71 -0.12 10.11
N PHE A 194 -10.62 0.84 9.18
CA PHE A 194 -10.81 2.25 9.47
C PHE A 194 -12.24 2.57 9.91
N THR A 195 -13.26 2.03 9.23
CA THR A 195 -14.67 2.40 9.50
C THR A 195 -15.46 1.34 10.25
N ARG A 196 -14.89 0.15 10.48
CA ARG A 196 -15.61 -0.99 11.08
C ARG A 196 -16.26 -0.68 12.44
N LEU A 197 -15.57 0.09 13.28
CA LEU A 197 -16.04 0.49 14.61
C LEU A 197 -16.44 1.97 14.70
N HIS A 198 -16.58 2.67 13.56
CA HIS A 198 -16.86 4.10 13.59
C HIS A 198 -18.32 4.37 13.98
N PRO A 199 -18.59 5.06 15.12
CA PRO A 199 -19.94 5.20 15.66
C PRO A 199 -20.84 6.08 14.78
N GLY A 200 -20.27 7.10 14.14
CA GLY A 200 -20.97 8.01 13.22
C GLY A 200 -21.32 7.45 11.84
N ILE A 201 -21.04 6.17 11.56
CA ILE A 201 -21.34 5.53 10.26
C ILE A 201 -22.42 4.45 10.49
N PRO A 202 -23.47 4.38 9.64
CA PRO A 202 -24.47 3.31 9.72
C PRO A 202 -23.86 1.92 9.61
N GLU A 203 -24.33 0.97 10.42
CA GLU A 203 -23.72 -0.36 10.56
C GLU A 203 -23.52 -1.10 9.22
N HIS A 204 -24.50 -1.03 8.32
CA HIS A 204 -24.44 -1.68 7.00
C HIS A 204 -23.39 -1.08 6.04
N LEU A 205 -22.86 0.11 6.33
CA LEU A 205 -21.77 0.75 5.57
C LEU A 205 -20.41 0.57 6.25
N ARG A 206 -20.34 0.13 7.51
CA ARG A 206 -19.09 0.05 8.26
C ARG A 206 -18.15 -1.01 7.67
N GLY A 207 -16.94 -0.57 7.38
CA GLY A 207 -15.87 -1.39 6.83
C GLY A 207 -15.96 -1.61 5.32
N THR A 208 -16.59 -0.67 4.60
CA THR A 208 -16.81 -0.74 3.15
C THR A 208 -16.35 0.54 2.46
N TYR A 209 -16.27 0.54 1.12
CA TYR A 209 -15.98 1.73 0.33
C TYR A 209 -17.00 2.85 0.60
N ALA A 210 -18.29 2.53 0.69
CA ALA A 210 -19.32 3.50 1.06
C ALA A 210 -19.15 4.05 2.48
N GLY A 211 -18.65 3.23 3.41
CA GLY A 211 -18.28 3.68 4.75
C GLY A 211 -17.15 4.71 4.72
N LEU A 212 -16.10 4.48 3.92
CA LEU A 212 -15.00 5.43 3.76
C LEU A 212 -15.45 6.73 3.07
N ALA A 213 -16.43 6.64 2.16
CA ALA A 213 -17.06 7.78 1.51
C ALA A 213 -18.03 8.57 2.42
N HIS A 214 -18.35 8.05 3.60
CA HIS A 214 -19.36 8.65 4.48
C HIS A 214 -18.84 9.98 5.06
N PRO A 215 -19.69 11.03 5.22
CA PRO A 215 -19.28 12.32 5.73
C PRO A 215 -18.49 12.28 7.05
N ALA A 216 -18.84 11.35 7.95
CA ALA A 216 -18.13 11.20 9.23
C ALA A 216 -16.65 10.78 9.07
N ALA A 217 -16.35 9.88 8.12
CA ALA A 217 -14.97 9.49 7.82
C ALA A 217 -14.21 10.64 7.16
N ILE A 218 -14.82 11.29 6.17
CA ILE A 218 -14.22 12.43 5.44
C ILE A 218 -13.97 13.60 6.39
N GLU A 219 -14.90 13.92 7.29
CA GLU A 219 -14.72 15.00 8.27
C GLU A 219 -13.48 14.77 9.14
N HIS A 220 -13.24 13.53 9.58
CA HIS A 220 -12.02 13.22 10.33
C HIS A 220 -10.76 13.49 9.52
N LEU A 221 -10.70 13.00 8.27
CA LEU A 221 -9.53 13.20 7.39
C LEU A 221 -9.26 14.68 7.12
N VAL A 222 -10.30 15.44 6.78
CA VAL A 222 -10.21 16.89 6.53
C VAL A 222 -9.78 17.63 7.80
N ARG A 223 -10.37 17.31 8.96
CA ARG A 223 -10.00 17.94 10.24
C ARG A 223 -8.62 17.53 10.72
N LEU A 224 -8.13 16.36 10.33
CA LEU A 224 -6.75 15.95 10.60
C LEU A 224 -5.77 16.78 9.78
N GLY A 225 -6.12 17.08 8.52
CA GLY A 225 -5.30 17.86 7.59
C GLY A 225 -4.41 16.99 6.71
N VAL A 226 -4.81 15.74 6.45
CA VAL A 226 -4.13 14.87 5.48
C VAL A 226 -4.60 15.20 4.07
N THR A 227 -3.76 14.95 3.06
CA THR A 227 -4.05 15.35 1.67
C THR A 227 -4.22 14.17 0.73
N ALA A 228 -3.76 12.98 1.14
CA ALA A 228 -3.87 11.75 0.38
C ALA A 228 -4.15 10.59 1.34
N VAL A 229 -5.08 9.70 0.96
CA VAL A 229 -5.21 8.40 1.61
C VAL A 229 -4.47 7.36 0.79
N GLU A 230 -3.65 6.55 1.47
CA GLU A 230 -3.02 5.36 0.89
C GLU A 230 -3.81 4.15 1.38
N LEU A 231 -4.57 3.54 0.49
CA LEU A 231 -5.38 2.37 0.83
C LEU A 231 -4.51 1.12 0.78
N LEU A 232 -4.52 0.33 1.87
CA LEU A 232 -4.05 -1.06 1.82
C LEU A 232 -4.77 -1.83 0.68
N PRO A 233 -4.18 -2.94 0.19
CA PRO A 233 -4.59 -3.57 -1.05
C PRO A 233 -6.10 -3.72 -1.26
N VAL A 234 -6.57 -3.13 -2.36
CA VAL A 234 -7.98 -3.17 -2.78
C VAL A 234 -8.21 -3.96 -4.06
N HIS A 235 -7.16 -4.48 -4.71
CA HIS A 235 -7.34 -5.50 -5.74
C HIS A 235 -8.12 -6.68 -5.15
N GLN A 236 -8.88 -7.40 -5.98
CA GLN A 236 -9.49 -8.63 -5.54
C GLN A 236 -8.38 -9.61 -5.14
N PHE A 237 -8.33 -9.94 -3.85
CA PHE A 237 -7.43 -10.93 -3.29
C PHE A 237 -8.16 -12.21 -2.88
N ALA A 238 -7.40 -13.25 -2.60
CA ALA A 238 -7.88 -14.49 -2.00
C ALA A 238 -7.20 -14.72 -0.65
N HIS A 239 -7.81 -15.56 0.20
CA HIS A 239 -7.21 -15.98 1.46
C HIS A 239 -6.32 -17.20 1.25
N GLU A 240 -5.20 -17.26 1.95
CA GLU A 240 -4.27 -18.37 1.89
C GLU A 240 -4.84 -19.61 2.59
N ASP A 241 -4.56 -20.80 2.05
CA ASP A 241 -5.07 -22.08 2.57
C ASP A 241 -4.71 -22.29 4.05
N HIS A 242 -3.49 -21.92 4.46
CA HIS A 242 -3.07 -22.05 5.87
C HIS A 242 -3.81 -21.09 6.82
N LEU A 243 -4.31 -19.95 6.33
CA LEU A 243 -5.17 -19.06 7.13
C LEU A 243 -6.57 -19.66 7.27
N LEU A 244 -7.16 -20.09 6.16
CA LEU A 244 -8.51 -20.66 6.15
C LEU A 244 -8.60 -21.90 7.06
N ARG A 245 -7.60 -22.79 7.02
CA ARG A 245 -7.53 -23.98 7.91
C ARG A 245 -7.46 -23.62 9.40
N ARG A 246 -7.00 -22.41 9.73
CA ARG A 246 -6.93 -21.88 11.10
C ARG A 246 -8.16 -21.04 11.48
N GLY A 247 -9.14 -20.90 10.60
CA GLY A 247 -10.29 -20.01 10.80
C GLY A 247 -9.94 -18.52 10.75
N LEU A 248 -8.77 -18.19 10.19
CA LEU A 248 -8.31 -16.83 9.96
C LEU A 248 -8.55 -16.42 8.50
N ARG A 249 -8.42 -15.12 8.22
CA ARG A 249 -8.54 -14.56 6.87
C ARG A 249 -7.42 -13.58 6.64
N ASN A 250 -7.00 -13.42 5.39
CA ASN A 250 -6.12 -12.32 5.01
C ASN A 250 -6.86 -11.00 5.25
N HIS A 251 -6.40 -10.22 6.22
CA HIS A 251 -6.94 -8.92 6.55
C HIS A 251 -6.37 -7.87 5.59
N TRP A 252 -5.04 -7.75 5.52
CA TRP A 252 -4.40 -6.68 4.75
C TRP A 252 -4.68 -6.72 3.24
N GLY A 253 -4.78 -7.91 2.66
CA GLY A 253 -5.09 -8.11 1.24
C GLY A 253 -3.87 -8.23 0.30
N TYR A 254 -2.64 -8.36 0.82
CA TYR A 254 -1.41 -8.58 0.03
C TYR A 254 -1.35 -10.01 -0.57
N ASN A 255 -2.36 -10.36 -1.36
CA ASN A 255 -2.47 -11.66 -2.01
C ASN A 255 -3.40 -11.58 -3.24
N SER A 256 -3.04 -10.72 -4.19
CA SER A 256 -3.90 -10.34 -5.33
C SER A 256 -4.16 -11.52 -6.29
N ILE A 257 -5.36 -11.55 -6.88
CA ILE A 257 -5.76 -12.48 -7.95
C ILE A 257 -6.56 -11.81 -9.07
N GLY A 258 -7.25 -10.71 -8.80
CA GLY A 258 -7.96 -9.91 -9.82
C GLY A 258 -7.47 -8.45 -9.81
N TYR A 259 -6.56 -8.12 -10.73
CA TYR A 259 -5.89 -6.81 -10.76
C TYR A 259 -6.80 -5.64 -11.11
N PHE A 260 -7.91 -5.88 -11.82
CA PHE A 260 -8.84 -4.83 -12.25
C PHE A 260 -10.09 -4.74 -11.38
N ALA A 261 -10.30 -5.71 -10.49
CA ALA A 261 -11.50 -5.76 -9.66
C ALA A 261 -11.22 -5.16 -8.29
N PRO A 262 -12.02 -4.19 -7.81
CA PRO A 262 -12.01 -3.83 -6.39
C PRO A 262 -12.49 -5.03 -5.56
N HIS A 263 -11.86 -5.26 -4.42
CA HIS A 263 -12.14 -6.39 -3.55
C HIS A 263 -13.61 -6.41 -3.12
N ALA A 264 -14.30 -7.47 -3.50
CA ALA A 264 -15.73 -7.64 -3.29
C ALA A 264 -16.14 -7.55 -1.82
N GLY A 265 -15.29 -8.02 -0.90
CA GLY A 265 -15.54 -7.99 0.54
C GLY A 265 -15.58 -6.60 1.17
N TYR A 266 -15.19 -5.55 0.43
CA TYR A 266 -15.27 -4.15 0.86
C TYR A 266 -16.46 -3.40 0.23
N SER A 267 -17.35 -4.09 -0.48
CA SER A 267 -18.57 -3.50 -1.04
C SER A 267 -19.77 -3.68 -0.09
N SER A 268 -20.55 -2.61 0.11
CA SER A 268 -21.86 -2.67 0.78
C SER A 268 -23.02 -2.85 -0.19
N SER A 269 -22.81 -2.59 -1.48
CA SER A 269 -23.85 -2.57 -2.53
C SER A 269 -23.97 -3.87 -3.33
N GLY A 270 -23.17 -4.88 -3.01
CA GLY A 270 -23.15 -6.18 -3.68
C GLY A 270 -21.89 -6.42 -4.52
N THR A 271 -21.84 -7.59 -5.14
CA THR A 271 -20.63 -8.17 -5.76
C THR A 271 -20.80 -8.51 -7.25
N THR A 272 -21.99 -8.28 -7.81
CA THR A 272 -22.32 -8.51 -9.22
C THR A 272 -22.01 -7.30 -10.11
N GLY A 273 -20.94 -6.56 -9.78
CA GLY A 273 -20.50 -5.35 -10.49
C GLY A 273 -20.71 -4.05 -9.70
N GLN A 274 -21.55 -4.06 -8.66
CA GLN A 274 -21.85 -2.87 -7.86
C GLN A 274 -20.62 -2.32 -7.12
N GLN A 275 -19.68 -3.20 -6.74
CA GLN A 275 -18.42 -2.82 -6.09
C GLN A 275 -17.59 -1.82 -6.90
N VAL A 276 -17.66 -1.88 -8.24
CA VAL A 276 -16.98 -0.93 -9.12
C VAL A 276 -17.57 0.46 -8.95
N GLY A 277 -18.89 0.58 -9.03
CA GLY A 277 -19.57 1.86 -8.83
C GLY A 277 -19.41 2.41 -7.42
N GLU A 278 -19.39 1.55 -6.39
CA GLU A 278 -19.17 1.97 -5.01
C GLU A 278 -17.77 2.53 -4.78
N PHE A 279 -16.74 1.87 -5.33
CA PHE A 279 -15.37 2.37 -5.29
C PHE A 279 -15.25 3.74 -5.97
N LYS A 280 -15.81 3.89 -7.19
CA LYS A 280 -15.78 5.18 -7.91
C LYS A 280 -16.47 6.30 -7.12
N ARG A 281 -17.60 6.01 -6.46
CA ARG A 281 -18.28 6.99 -5.59
C ARG A 281 -17.43 7.39 -4.38
N MET A 282 -16.71 6.45 -3.79
CA MET A 282 -15.76 6.73 -2.71
C MET A 282 -14.64 7.67 -3.17
N VAL A 283 -14.03 7.39 -4.31
CA VAL A 283 -12.99 8.27 -4.90
C VAL A 283 -13.53 9.67 -5.16
N ARG A 284 -14.71 9.79 -5.80
CA ARG A 284 -15.36 11.10 -6.03
C ARG A 284 -15.62 11.86 -4.73
N ALA A 285 -16.07 11.19 -3.67
CA ALA A 285 -16.33 11.82 -2.38
C ALA A 285 -15.04 12.36 -1.74
N LEU A 286 -13.93 11.61 -1.84
CA LEU A 286 -12.61 12.03 -1.37
C LEU A 286 -12.06 13.20 -2.21
N HIS A 287 -12.16 13.14 -3.54
CA HIS A 287 -11.76 14.24 -4.43
C HIS A 287 -12.55 15.52 -4.16
N ALA A 288 -13.86 15.42 -3.92
CA ALA A 288 -14.70 16.56 -3.58
C ALA A 288 -14.27 17.24 -2.26
N ALA A 289 -13.63 16.48 -1.36
CA ALA A 289 -13.03 16.99 -0.13
C ALA A 289 -11.56 17.42 -0.30
N GLY A 290 -11.00 17.36 -1.51
CA GLY A 290 -9.61 17.71 -1.79
C GLY A 290 -8.58 16.63 -1.39
N ILE A 291 -9.03 15.38 -1.21
CA ILE A 291 -8.19 14.26 -0.77
C ILE A 291 -7.91 13.34 -1.94
N GLU A 292 -6.63 13.09 -2.22
CA GLU A 292 -6.18 12.16 -3.26
C GLU A 292 -6.30 10.70 -2.80
N VAL A 293 -6.43 9.79 -3.77
CA VAL A 293 -6.47 8.34 -3.51
C VAL A 293 -5.26 7.65 -4.12
N ILE A 294 -4.41 7.09 -3.25
CA ILE A 294 -3.26 6.25 -3.59
C ILE A 294 -3.62 4.81 -3.25
N LEU A 295 -3.31 3.87 -4.16
CA LEU A 295 -3.52 2.45 -3.90
C LEU A 295 -2.20 1.75 -3.62
N ASP A 296 -2.17 0.97 -2.53
CA ASP A 296 -1.16 -0.06 -2.38
C ASP A 296 -1.46 -1.22 -3.35
N VAL A 297 -0.50 -1.54 -4.21
CA VAL A 297 -0.66 -2.48 -5.31
C VAL A 297 0.39 -3.59 -5.26
N VAL A 298 -0.10 -4.82 -5.33
CA VAL A 298 0.72 -6.03 -5.41
C VAL A 298 0.70 -6.53 -6.84
N TYR A 299 1.82 -6.34 -7.55
CA TYR A 299 2.06 -6.90 -8.89
C TYR A 299 3.23 -7.90 -8.91
N ASN A 300 3.89 -8.11 -7.77
CA ASN A 300 5.10 -8.93 -7.70
C ASN A 300 4.79 -10.43 -7.58
N HIS A 301 3.69 -10.81 -6.90
CA HIS A 301 3.21 -12.19 -6.75
C HIS A 301 1.68 -12.30 -6.89
N THR A 302 1.14 -13.52 -6.78
CA THR A 302 -0.30 -13.82 -6.84
C THR A 302 -0.75 -14.82 -5.76
N ALA A 303 -2.06 -14.86 -5.52
CA ALA A 303 -2.71 -15.84 -4.65
C ALA A 303 -2.64 -17.31 -5.09
N GLU A 304 -2.05 -17.59 -6.24
CA GLU A 304 -1.89 -18.96 -6.72
C GLU A 304 -0.70 -19.67 -6.05
N ALA A 305 0.11 -18.98 -5.24
CA ALA A 305 1.30 -19.52 -4.55
C ALA A 305 2.23 -20.33 -5.48
N GLY A 306 3.03 -21.26 -4.93
CA GLY A 306 3.96 -22.10 -5.71
C GLY A 306 3.29 -23.31 -6.39
N GLU A 307 4.07 -24.36 -6.64
CA GLU A 307 3.62 -25.59 -7.31
C GLU A 307 2.51 -26.35 -6.59
N LEU A 308 2.47 -26.27 -5.26
CA LEU A 308 1.43 -26.85 -4.40
C LEU A 308 0.24 -25.92 -4.18
N GLY A 309 0.28 -24.70 -4.72
CA GLY A 309 -0.81 -23.74 -4.60
C GLY A 309 -2.01 -24.06 -5.52
N PRO A 310 -3.13 -23.35 -5.35
CA PRO A 310 -4.34 -23.57 -6.14
C PRO A 310 -4.15 -23.14 -7.61
N THR A 311 -5.13 -23.49 -8.45
CA THR A 311 -5.22 -23.08 -9.85
C THR A 311 -6.52 -22.30 -10.04
N LEU A 312 -6.40 -20.97 -9.98
CA LEU A 312 -7.50 -20.01 -9.92
C LEU A 312 -7.57 -19.11 -11.16
N SER A 313 -6.43 -18.79 -11.79
CA SER A 313 -6.36 -17.88 -12.94
C SER A 313 -5.11 -18.15 -13.80
N LEU A 314 -4.06 -17.34 -13.65
CA LEU A 314 -2.87 -17.28 -14.50
C LEU A 314 -2.19 -18.64 -14.67
N LYS A 315 -2.08 -19.42 -13.58
CA LYS A 315 -1.46 -20.76 -13.57
C LYS A 315 -2.16 -21.71 -14.53
N GLY A 316 -3.49 -21.65 -14.60
CA GLY A 316 -4.29 -22.49 -15.50
C GLY A 316 -4.37 -21.95 -16.92
N ILE A 317 -4.15 -20.65 -17.12
CA ILE A 317 -4.21 -19.98 -18.43
C ILE A 317 -2.91 -20.18 -19.21
N ASP A 318 -1.78 -19.77 -18.61
CA ASP A 318 -0.45 -19.93 -19.21
C ASP A 318 0.64 -19.84 -18.13
N ASN A 319 0.85 -20.94 -17.39
CA ASN A 319 1.76 -20.95 -16.25
C ASN A 319 3.17 -20.42 -16.56
N ARG A 320 3.75 -20.86 -17.68
CA ARG A 320 5.11 -20.48 -18.10
C ARG A 320 5.18 -19.05 -18.60
N GLY A 321 4.10 -18.56 -19.20
CA GLY A 321 3.99 -17.18 -19.66
C GLY A 321 3.93 -16.17 -18.51
N TYR A 322 3.13 -16.48 -17.47
CA TYR A 322 2.88 -15.54 -16.37
C TYR A 322 3.91 -15.59 -15.23
N TYR A 323 4.52 -16.74 -14.95
CA TYR A 323 5.38 -16.92 -13.78
C TYR A 323 6.85 -17.17 -14.11
N ARG A 324 7.73 -16.68 -13.24
CA ARG A 324 9.14 -17.05 -13.27
C ARG A 324 9.30 -18.46 -12.72
N LEU A 325 9.84 -19.34 -13.54
CA LEU A 325 10.16 -20.71 -13.16
C LEU A 325 11.67 -20.83 -12.89
N GLN A 326 12.05 -21.82 -12.07
CA GLN A 326 13.45 -22.14 -11.85
C GLN A 326 14.03 -22.91 -13.06
N SER A 327 15.32 -23.25 -13.00
CA SER A 327 15.95 -24.16 -13.97
C SER A 327 15.25 -25.53 -13.99
N ASP A 328 14.77 -25.98 -12.82
CA ASP A 328 13.72 -26.99 -12.74
C ASP A 328 12.37 -26.31 -12.99
N ALA A 329 11.87 -26.44 -14.23
CA ALA A 329 10.64 -25.78 -14.68
C ALA A 329 9.38 -26.24 -13.92
N ARG A 330 9.47 -27.28 -13.08
CA ARG A 330 8.39 -27.68 -12.18
C ARG A 330 8.17 -26.69 -11.04
N ARG A 331 9.22 -25.96 -10.64
CA ARG A 331 9.29 -25.07 -9.47
C ARG A 331 9.28 -23.60 -9.87
N TYR A 332 8.86 -22.75 -8.94
CA TYR A 332 8.74 -21.30 -9.13
C TYR A 332 9.95 -20.57 -8.53
N ALA A 333 10.40 -19.52 -9.20
CA ALA A 333 11.34 -18.58 -8.59
C ALA A 333 10.57 -17.65 -7.65
N ASP A 334 10.96 -17.60 -6.39
CA ASP A 334 10.29 -16.80 -5.36
C ASP A 334 11.24 -15.74 -4.80
N TYR A 335 11.07 -14.51 -5.27
CA TYR A 335 11.75 -13.32 -4.77
C TYR A 335 10.88 -12.50 -3.81
N THR A 336 9.68 -12.99 -3.51
CA THR A 336 8.64 -12.29 -2.75
C THR A 336 8.40 -12.91 -1.38
N GLY A 337 8.69 -14.21 -1.22
CA GLY A 337 8.38 -14.99 -0.03
C GLY A 337 6.95 -15.56 -0.04
N CYS A 338 6.20 -15.35 -1.12
CA CYS A 338 4.78 -15.72 -1.26
C CYS A 338 4.56 -16.96 -2.17
N GLY A 339 5.64 -17.63 -2.58
CA GLY A 339 5.64 -18.87 -3.35
C GLY A 339 5.76 -18.71 -4.87
N ASN A 340 5.53 -17.52 -5.43
CA ASN A 340 5.72 -17.24 -6.86
C ASN A 340 6.20 -15.80 -7.10
N THR A 341 6.75 -15.55 -8.28
CA THR A 341 7.03 -14.20 -8.78
C THR A 341 6.51 -14.05 -10.20
N LEU A 342 5.82 -12.95 -10.51
CA LEU A 342 5.37 -12.66 -11.87
C LEU A 342 6.55 -12.45 -12.83
N HIS A 343 6.37 -12.92 -14.07
CA HIS A 343 7.37 -12.83 -15.13
C HIS A 343 7.31 -11.48 -15.84
N VAL A 344 7.62 -10.41 -15.11
CA VAL A 344 7.53 -9.01 -15.57
C VAL A 344 8.43 -8.62 -16.75
N VAL A 345 9.24 -9.53 -17.30
CA VAL A 345 9.95 -9.30 -18.57
C VAL A 345 9.16 -9.79 -19.79
N GLN A 346 8.11 -10.60 -19.57
CA GLN A 346 7.22 -11.07 -20.63
C GLN A 346 6.29 -9.91 -21.06
N PRO A 347 6.23 -9.55 -22.37
CA PRO A 347 5.47 -8.39 -22.83
C PRO A 347 3.98 -8.41 -22.44
N GLN A 348 3.35 -9.58 -22.39
CA GLN A 348 1.94 -9.70 -22.05
C GLN A 348 1.67 -9.56 -20.55
N VAL A 349 2.65 -9.92 -19.70
CA VAL A 349 2.60 -9.66 -18.26
C VAL A 349 2.81 -8.17 -17.99
N LEU A 350 3.75 -7.53 -18.69
CA LEU A 350 3.90 -6.06 -18.65
C LEU A 350 2.64 -5.35 -19.10
N ARG A 351 2.01 -5.84 -20.17
CA ARG A 351 0.73 -5.32 -20.65
C ARG A 351 -0.36 -5.48 -19.60
N LEU A 352 -0.50 -6.64 -18.96
CA LEU A 352 -1.44 -6.87 -17.86
C LEU A 352 -1.28 -5.82 -16.75
N ILE A 353 -0.05 -5.62 -16.27
CA ILE A 353 0.25 -4.67 -15.20
C ILE A 353 -0.05 -3.23 -15.65
N THR A 354 0.40 -2.85 -16.84
CA THR A 354 0.25 -1.46 -17.33
C THR A 354 -1.17 -1.12 -17.78
N ASP A 355 -1.92 -2.07 -18.34
CA ASP A 355 -3.35 -1.93 -18.59
C ASP A 355 -4.11 -1.80 -17.25
N SER A 356 -3.74 -2.56 -16.21
CA SER A 356 -4.33 -2.45 -14.87
C SER A 356 -4.06 -1.08 -14.23
N LEU A 357 -2.81 -0.63 -14.21
CA LEU A 357 -2.45 0.69 -13.72
C LEU A 357 -3.21 1.80 -14.47
N ARG A 358 -3.28 1.71 -15.81
CA ARG A 358 -4.05 2.68 -16.61
C ARG A 358 -5.53 2.65 -16.27
N TYR A 359 -6.12 1.47 -16.12
CA TYR A 359 -7.52 1.31 -15.69
C TYR A 359 -7.80 2.01 -14.36
N TRP A 360 -6.98 1.76 -13.34
CA TRP A 360 -7.17 2.38 -12.03
C TRP A 360 -7.06 3.91 -12.08
N VAL A 361 -6.16 4.43 -12.92
CA VAL A 361 -6.08 5.87 -13.15
C VAL A 361 -7.30 6.36 -13.93
N THR A 362 -7.49 5.92 -15.17
CA THR A 362 -8.43 6.55 -16.11
C THR A 362 -9.90 6.21 -15.84
N GLU A 363 -10.18 5.01 -15.34
CA GLU A 363 -11.56 4.53 -15.11
C GLU A 363 -11.97 4.54 -13.64
N MET A 364 -11.01 4.47 -12.70
CA MET A 364 -11.32 4.43 -11.26
C MET A 364 -10.93 5.70 -10.50
N GLY A 365 -10.26 6.65 -11.15
CA GLY A 365 -9.95 7.97 -10.60
C GLY A 365 -8.71 8.03 -9.71
N VAL A 366 -7.99 6.91 -9.54
CA VAL A 366 -6.81 6.83 -8.65
C VAL A 366 -5.72 7.82 -9.06
N ASP A 367 -5.11 8.48 -8.06
CA ASP A 367 -4.11 9.55 -8.23
C ASP A 367 -2.67 9.07 -8.11
N GLY A 368 -2.46 7.83 -7.66
CA GLY A 368 -1.15 7.24 -7.53
C GLY A 368 -1.15 5.83 -6.97
N PHE A 369 0.04 5.27 -6.87
CA PHE A 369 0.26 3.90 -6.43
C PHE A 369 1.46 3.81 -5.49
N ARG A 370 1.32 3.01 -4.44
CA ARG A 370 2.44 2.48 -3.65
C ARG A 370 2.66 1.02 -4.06
N PHE A 371 3.84 0.72 -4.58
CA PHE A 371 4.18 -0.60 -5.11
C PHE A 371 4.84 -1.43 -4.02
N ASP A 372 4.14 -2.47 -3.60
CA ASP A 372 4.65 -3.53 -2.72
C ASP A 372 5.82 -4.27 -3.36
N LEU A 373 6.87 -4.50 -2.58
CA LEU A 373 8.13 -5.15 -2.97
C LEU A 373 8.60 -4.73 -4.37
N ALA A 374 8.66 -3.41 -4.62
CA ALA A 374 8.84 -2.86 -5.96
C ALA A 374 10.13 -3.34 -6.65
N ALA A 375 11.16 -3.70 -5.88
CA ALA A 375 12.41 -4.25 -6.41
C ALA A 375 12.19 -5.55 -7.22
N ALA A 376 11.21 -6.37 -6.83
CA ALA A 376 10.87 -7.61 -7.54
C ALA A 376 10.35 -7.33 -8.97
N LEU A 377 9.68 -6.18 -9.17
CA LEU A 377 9.22 -5.72 -10.49
C LEU A 377 10.36 -5.18 -11.37
N ALA A 378 11.45 -4.75 -10.74
CA ALA A 378 12.65 -4.27 -11.42
C ALA A 378 13.66 -5.39 -11.71
N ARG A 379 13.38 -6.65 -11.35
CA ARG A 379 14.31 -7.76 -11.64
C ARG A 379 14.37 -8.08 -13.12
N SER A 380 15.56 -8.06 -13.69
CA SER A 380 15.87 -8.62 -15.02
C SER A 380 16.76 -9.84 -14.81
N MET A 381 16.33 -11.01 -15.30
CA MET A 381 16.96 -12.29 -14.94
C MET A 381 16.97 -12.51 -13.41
N HIS A 382 18.14 -12.51 -12.77
CA HIS A 382 18.30 -12.67 -11.32
C HIS A 382 18.64 -11.37 -10.59
N ASP A 383 19.07 -10.32 -11.29
CA ASP A 383 19.52 -9.06 -10.70
C ASP A 383 18.43 -8.01 -10.74
N VAL A 384 18.49 -7.04 -9.83
CA VAL A 384 17.64 -5.85 -9.90
C VAL A 384 18.25 -4.86 -10.90
N ASP A 385 17.49 -4.50 -11.93
CA ASP A 385 17.89 -3.60 -12.99
C ASP A 385 17.01 -2.35 -12.99
N MET A 386 17.59 -1.20 -12.63
CA MET A 386 16.88 0.09 -12.61
C MET A 386 16.58 0.65 -14.01
N LEU A 387 17.01 -0.05 -15.06
CA LEU A 387 16.62 0.17 -16.46
C LEU A 387 15.67 -0.92 -16.98
N SER A 388 15.08 -1.71 -16.08
CA SER A 388 14.17 -2.80 -16.44
C SER A 388 13.03 -2.35 -17.37
N PRO A 389 12.50 -3.26 -18.21
CA PRO A 389 11.37 -2.96 -19.09
C PRO A 389 10.17 -2.35 -18.37
N PHE A 390 9.89 -2.80 -17.14
CA PHE A 390 8.81 -2.27 -16.30
C PHE A 390 8.97 -0.77 -16.03
N LEU A 391 10.15 -0.36 -15.52
CA LEU A 391 10.45 1.04 -15.21
C LEU A 391 10.44 1.91 -16.48
N ALA A 392 11.00 1.39 -17.58
CA ALA A 392 11.03 2.08 -18.86
C ALA A 392 9.63 2.34 -19.42
N VAL A 393 8.74 1.34 -19.37
CA VAL A 393 7.36 1.46 -19.86
C VAL A 393 6.57 2.47 -19.03
N ILE A 394 6.71 2.47 -17.70
CA ILE A 394 6.05 3.46 -16.83
C ILE A 394 6.56 4.88 -17.12
N ALA A 395 7.88 5.05 -17.27
CA ALA A 395 8.49 6.37 -17.47
C ALA A 395 8.03 7.05 -18.76
N GLN A 396 7.77 6.28 -19.83
CA GLN A 396 7.31 6.81 -21.12
C GLN A 396 5.78 6.93 -21.23
N ASP A 397 5.01 6.17 -20.44
CA ASP A 397 3.55 6.09 -20.57
C ASP A 397 2.90 7.46 -20.28
N PRO A 398 2.05 7.98 -21.17
CA PRO A 398 1.50 9.33 -21.07
C PRO A 398 0.53 9.53 -19.89
N VAL A 399 -0.06 8.44 -19.38
CA VAL A 399 -0.96 8.43 -18.22
C VAL A 399 -0.14 8.21 -16.95
N LEU A 400 0.64 7.14 -16.90
CA LEU A 400 1.29 6.68 -15.66
C LEU A 400 2.41 7.62 -15.18
N ARG A 401 3.10 8.32 -16.09
CA ARG A 401 4.13 9.27 -15.69
C ARG A 401 3.61 10.54 -15.01
N ARG A 402 2.29 10.72 -14.91
CA ARG A 402 1.63 11.91 -14.37
C ARG A 402 0.99 11.69 -12.99
N VAL A 403 1.01 10.46 -12.50
CA VAL A 403 0.46 10.08 -11.18
C VAL A 403 1.58 9.94 -10.16
N LYS A 404 1.22 9.86 -8.87
CA LYS A 404 2.20 9.59 -7.81
C LYS A 404 2.65 8.13 -7.86
N LEU A 405 3.97 7.90 -7.84
CA LEU A 405 4.56 6.56 -7.80
C LEU A 405 5.46 6.45 -6.57
N ILE A 406 5.06 5.61 -5.62
CA ILE A 406 5.78 5.31 -4.38
C ILE A 406 6.27 3.86 -4.48
N ALA A 407 7.54 3.61 -4.25
CA ALA A 407 8.10 2.27 -4.20
C ALA A 407 8.35 1.85 -2.75
N GLU A 408 8.11 0.58 -2.44
CA GLU A 408 8.86 -0.16 -1.44
C GLU A 408 10.18 -0.62 -2.06
N PRO A 409 11.31 0.06 -1.80
CA PRO A 409 12.54 -0.13 -2.58
C PRO A 409 13.36 -1.33 -2.11
N TRP A 410 12.69 -2.44 -1.77
CA TRP A 410 13.33 -3.71 -1.46
C TRP A 410 12.47 -4.91 -1.87
N ASP A 411 13.09 -6.08 -1.90
CA ASP A 411 12.40 -7.38 -1.90
C ASP A 411 13.19 -8.37 -1.01
N VAL A 412 12.68 -9.59 -0.83
CA VAL A 412 13.34 -10.60 0.02
C VAL A 412 14.46 -11.35 -0.70
N GLY A 413 14.62 -11.14 -2.01
CA GLY A 413 15.64 -11.76 -2.83
C GLY A 413 17.04 -11.17 -2.60
N ASN A 414 18.07 -11.93 -2.97
CA ASN A 414 19.44 -11.43 -2.91
C ASN A 414 19.61 -10.16 -3.76
N GLY A 415 20.32 -9.16 -3.23
CA GLY A 415 20.47 -7.85 -3.87
C GLY A 415 19.18 -7.00 -3.92
N GLY A 416 18.14 -7.40 -3.18
CA GLY A 416 16.83 -6.76 -3.19
C GLY A 416 16.81 -5.34 -2.63
N TYR A 417 17.69 -4.99 -1.69
CA TYR A 417 17.70 -3.67 -1.03
C TYR A 417 18.21 -2.56 -1.97
N GLN A 418 17.31 -1.65 -2.37
CA GLN A 418 17.52 -0.65 -3.43
C GLN A 418 17.11 0.77 -3.00
N VAL A 419 17.10 1.05 -1.69
CA VAL A 419 16.78 2.37 -1.16
C VAL A 419 17.68 3.45 -1.77
N GLY A 420 17.05 4.45 -2.37
CA GLY A 420 17.71 5.56 -3.06
C GLY A 420 18.10 5.26 -4.51
N ALA A 421 17.91 4.04 -5.01
CA ALA A 421 18.35 3.63 -6.34
C ALA A 421 17.26 3.72 -7.42
N PHE A 422 15.98 3.87 -7.05
CA PHE A 422 14.91 4.03 -8.04
C PHE A 422 15.10 5.30 -8.89
N PRO A 423 14.76 5.24 -10.19
CA PRO A 423 15.01 6.36 -11.11
C PRO A 423 14.13 7.58 -10.79
N PRO A 424 14.51 8.78 -11.29
CA PRO A 424 13.65 9.96 -11.22
C PRO A 424 12.24 9.66 -11.75
N LEU A 425 11.23 10.32 -11.17
CA LEU A 425 9.78 10.02 -11.20
C LEU A 425 9.30 9.28 -9.95
N TRP A 426 10.11 8.38 -9.40
CA TRP A 426 9.75 7.58 -8.23
C TRP A 426 10.06 8.28 -6.91
N THR A 427 9.15 8.09 -5.96
CA THR A 427 9.34 8.35 -4.53
C THR A 427 9.46 7.02 -3.80
N GLU A 428 10.09 6.99 -2.64
CA GLU A 428 10.44 5.74 -1.95
C GLU A 428 10.08 5.84 -0.47
N TRP A 429 9.52 4.74 0.07
CA TRP A 429 9.49 4.53 1.52
C TRP A 429 10.91 4.53 2.07
N ASN A 430 11.19 5.44 3.01
CA ASN A 430 12.51 5.60 3.60
C ASN A 430 12.61 4.85 4.94
N ASP A 431 12.99 3.57 4.89
CA ASP A 431 13.20 2.77 6.10
C ASP A 431 14.40 3.24 6.95
N ARG A 432 15.42 3.84 6.33
CA ARG A 432 16.51 4.51 7.08
C ARG A 432 16.00 5.67 7.92
N TYR A 433 15.03 6.43 7.41
CA TYR A 433 14.36 7.47 8.20
C TYR A 433 13.66 6.85 9.42
N ARG A 434 12.82 5.83 9.19
CA ARG A 434 12.11 5.09 10.24
C ARG A 434 13.07 4.64 11.33
N ASP A 435 14.15 3.98 10.91
CA ASP A 435 15.10 3.32 11.79
C ASP A 435 15.90 4.32 12.62
N ALA A 436 16.45 5.37 11.99
CA ALA A 436 17.24 6.38 12.70
C ALA A 436 16.40 7.18 13.69
N VAL A 437 15.15 7.51 13.35
CA VAL A 437 14.25 8.23 14.26
C VAL A 437 13.86 7.34 15.45
N ARG A 438 13.57 6.06 15.22
CA ARG A 438 13.32 5.08 16.30
C ARG A 438 14.55 4.92 17.20
N ASP A 439 15.74 4.77 16.60
CA ASP A 439 17.01 4.60 17.31
C ASP A 439 17.40 5.82 18.15
N PHE A 440 17.15 7.03 17.63
CA PHE A 440 17.38 8.27 18.37
C PHE A 440 16.50 8.34 19.63
N TRP A 441 15.18 8.15 19.50
CA TRP A 441 14.25 8.32 20.61
C TRP A 441 14.33 7.21 21.67
N ARG A 442 14.71 5.99 21.27
CA ARG A 442 15.01 4.91 22.24
C ARG A 442 16.41 5.04 22.87
N GLY A 443 17.24 5.98 22.39
CA GLY A 443 18.60 6.20 22.90
C GLY A 443 19.58 5.07 22.56
N ALA A 444 19.39 4.40 21.42
CA ALA A 444 20.23 3.27 21.00
C ALA A 444 21.59 3.70 20.46
N LEU A 445 21.70 4.91 19.91
CA LEU A 445 22.92 5.43 19.31
C LEU A 445 23.50 6.57 20.15
N PRO A 446 24.84 6.65 20.28
CA PRO A 446 25.48 7.73 21.02
C PRO A 446 25.61 9.02 20.19
N ASP A 447 25.41 8.99 18.87
CA ASP A 447 25.57 10.13 17.97
C ASP A 447 24.31 10.43 17.13
N VAL A 448 24.29 11.59 16.46
CA VAL A 448 23.13 12.14 15.75
C VAL A 448 23.37 12.31 14.24
N ARG A 449 24.41 11.68 13.68
CA ARG A 449 24.84 11.91 12.28
C ARG A 449 23.77 11.52 11.27
N ASP A 450 23.28 10.29 11.39
CA ASP A 450 22.30 9.79 10.45
C ASP A 450 20.96 10.55 10.58
N LEU A 451 20.59 10.91 11.81
CA LEU A 451 19.43 11.75 12.08
C LEU A 451 19.52 13.10 11.35
N GLY A 452 20.70 13.72 11.30
CA GLY A 452 20.91 14.98 10.56
C GLY A 452 20.49 14.88 9.08
N TYR A 453 20.86 13.79 8.40
CA TYR A 453 20.39 13.52 7.04
C TYR A 453 18.88 13.26 6.99
N ARG A 454 18.35 12.45 7.91
CA ARG A 454 16.92 12.09 7.94
C ARG A 454 16.01 13.30 8.07
N LEU A 455 16.32 14.22 8.98
CA LEU A 455 15.52 15.43 9.22
C LEU A 455 15.58 16.43 8.04
N SER A 456 16.67 16.41 7.27
CA SER A 456 16.94 17.36 6.19
C SER A 456 16.62 16.83 4.78
N GLY A 457 15.81 15.76 4.68
CA GLY A 457 15.31 15.22 3.42
C GLY A 457 16.12 14.05 2.84
N SER A 458 17.07 13.49 3.61
CA SER A 458 17.89 12.33 3.22
C SER A 458 18.63 12.54 1.90
N SER A 459 19.33 13.68 1.79
CA SER A 459 20.08 14.04 0.57
C SER A 459 21.18 13.04 0.21
N ASP A 460 21.72 12.32 1.19
CA ASP A 460 22.69 11.24 0.99
C ASP A 460 22.12 10.08 0.15
N LEU A 461 20.80 9.87 0.19
CA LEU A 461 20.11 8.87 -0.61
C LEU A 461 19.59 9.44 -1.93
N TYR A 462 19.01 10.64 -1.89
CA TYR A 462 18.13 11.11 -2.97
C TYR A 462 18.64 12.34 -3.73
N ALA A 463 19.77 12.97 -3.35
CA ALA A 463 20.26 14.17 -4.04
C ALA A 463 21.06 13.88 -5.32
N TRP A 464 20.51 13.03 -6.19
CA TRP A 464 21.06 12.70 -7.50
C TRP A 464 19.97 12.66 -8.57
N GLY A 465 20.33 12.70 -9.86
CA GLY A 465 19.37 12.53 -10.97
C GLY A 465 18.27 13.60 -11.05
N GLY A 466 18.44 14.76 -10.39
CA GLY A 466 17.43 15.82 -10.35
C GLY A 466 16.26 15.55 -9.38
N ARG A 467 16.34 14.48 -8.59
CA ARG A 467 15.39 14.21 -7.49
C ARG A 467 15.46 15.31 -6.43
N ARG A 468 14.42 15.39 -5.62
CA ARG A 468 14.16 16.45 -4.65
C ARG A 468 13.82 15.82 -3.30
N PRO A 469 13.73 16.58 -2.19
CA PRO A 469 13.46 16.01 -0.88
C PRO A 469 12.17 15.17 -0.82
N TYR A 470 11.17 15.49 -1.64
CA TYR A 470 9.94 14.72 -1.72
C TYR A 470 10.12 13.29 -2.25
N ALA A 471 11.30 12.94 -2.79
CA ALA A 471 11.64 11.56 -3.12
C ALA A 471 11.62 10.64 -1.89
N SER A 472 11.77 11.21 -0.70
CA SER A 472 11.68 10.51 0.58
C SER A 472 10.26 10.56 1.14
N VAL A 473 9.58 9.40 1.18
CA VAL A 473 8.40 9.20 2.02
C VAL A 473 8.90 8.81 3.41
N ASN A 474 8.86 9.77 4.33
CA ASN A 474 9.26 9.61 5.72
C ASN A 474 8.12 8.97 6.50
N PHE A 475 8.42 7.94 7.27
CA PHE A 475 7.45 7.28 8.15
C PHE A 475 8.13 6.77 9.40
N VAL A 476 7.43 6.75 10.52
CA VAL A 476 7.89 6.11 11.77
C VAL A 476 7.24 4.76 11.96
N THR A 477 6.04 4.58 11.43
CA THR A 477 5.18 3.39 11.52
C THR A 477 4.51 3.18 10.17
N ALA A 478 4.15 1.93 9.89
CA ALA A 478 3.38 1.49 8.73
C ALA A 478 2.46 0.35 9.20
N HIS A 479 1.68 -0.24 8.29
CA HIS A 479 0.91 -1.45 8.58
C HIS A 479 1.81 -2.62 9.01
N ASP A 480 3.04 -2.70 8.47
CA ASP A 480 4.07 -3.65 8.91
C ASP A 480 4.81 -3.13 10.16
N GLY A 481 4.92 -3.99 11.16
CA GLY A 481 5.51 -3.71 12.45
C GLY A 481 4.50 -3.18 13.46
N PHE A 482 5.02 -2.47 14.47
CA PHE A 482 4.19 -1.88 15.52
C PHE A 482 3.49 -0.61 15.08
N THR A 483 2.29 -0.39 15.62
CA THR A 483 1.66 0.94 15.75
C THR A 483 2.52 1.89 16.57
N LEU A 484 2.23 3.20 16.51
CA LEU A 484 3.02 4.21 17.23
C LEU A 484 2.96 4.01 18.75
N ARG A 485 1.80 3.60 19.27
CA ARG A 485 1.65 3.26 20.70
C ARG A 485 2.43 2.00 21.04
N ASP A 486 2.34 0.96 20.22
CA ASP A 486 2.98 -0.32 20.54
C ASP A 486 4.50 -0.24 20.47
N LEU A 487 5.03 0.61 19.58
CA LEU A 487 6.46 0.93 19.47
C LEU A 487 7.08 1.44 20.77
N VAL A 488 6.27 2.08 21.63
CA VAL A 488 6.71 2.61 22.94
C VAL A 488 6.19 1.79 24.13
N THR A 489 5.50 0.68 23.85
CA THR A 489 4.80 -0.15 24.86
C THR A 489 5.35 -1.58 24.93
N TYR A 490 5.96 -2.07 23.84
CA TYR A 490 6.45 -3.44 23.73
C TYR A 490 7.90 -3.49 23.23
N GLU A 491 8.74 -4.31 23.87
CA GLU A 491 10.08 -4.66 23.39
C GLU A 491 10.05 -5.92 22.52
N ARG A 492 9.06 -6.81 22.73
CA ARG A 492 8.90 -8.04 21.97
C ARG A 492 7.54 -8.07 21.28
N LYS A 493 7.48 -8.74 20.13
CA LYS A 493 6.23 -9.02 19.43
C LYS A 493 5.39 -10.06 20.19
N HIS A 494 4.07 -9.89 20.10
CA HIS A 494 3.03 -10.76 20.66
C HIS A 494 2.06 -11.14 19.53
N ASN A 495 2.56 -11.94 18.59
CA ASN A 495 1.83 -12.39 17.39
C ASN A 495 1.12 -13.74 17.62
N GLU A 496 0.95 -14.18 18.86
CA GLU A 496 0.35 -15.49 19.19
C GLU A 496 -1.02 -15.68 18.54
N ALA A 497 -1.80 -14.61 18.42
CA ALA A 497 -3.11 -14.60 17.77
C ALA A 497 -3.05 -14.98 16.27
N ASN A 498 -1.89 -14.87 15.62
CA ASN A 498 -1.68 -15.28 14.23
C ASN A 498 -1.56 -16.81 14.08
N GLY A 499 -1.39 -17.55 15.19
CA GLY A 499 -1.38 -19.01 15.19
C GLY A 499 -0.10 -19.65 14.65
N GLU A 500 1.02 -18.92 14.59
CA GLU A 500 2.32 -19.41 14.10
C GLU A 500 3.34 -19.61 15.23
N GLY A 501 2.88 -19.62 16.48
CA GLY A 501 3.77 -19.71 17.64
C GLY A 501 4.72 -18.52 17.73
N ASN A 502 4.25 -17.32 17.37
CA ASN A 502 4.98 -16.04 17.41
C ASN A 502 6.27 -16.02 16.54
N ARG A 503 6.35 -16.89 15.52
CA ARG A 503 7.49 -16.96 14.58
C ARG A 503 7.43 -15.89 13.50
N ASP A 504 6.24 -15.47 13.10
CA ASP A 504 5.99 -14.48 12.06
C ASP A 504 6.23 -13.04 12.55
N GLY A 505 6.42 -12.10 11.62
CA GLY A 505 6.75 -10.69 11.91
C GLY A 505 8.22 -10.43 12.21
N THR A 506 8.67 -9.17 12.08
CA THR A 506 10.08 -8.81 12.34
C THR A 506 10.46 -9.02 13.81
N HIS A 507 11.72 -9.39 14.06
CA HIS A 507 12.29 -9.41 15.41
C HIS A 507 13.04 -8.11 15.77
N ASP A 508 13.35 -7.28 14.77
CA ASP A 508 14.04 -6.00 14.96
C ASP A 508 13.06 -4.84 14.79
N ASN A 509 12.26 -4.59 15.83
CA ASN A 509 11.26 -3.52 15.80
C ASN A 509 11.85 -2.14 16.09
N ARG A 510 13.08 -2.07 16.60
CA ARG A 510 13.67 -0.85 17.17
C ARG A 510 12.73 -0.13 18.16
N SER A 511 12.03 -0.89 19.00
CA SER A 511 11.06 -0.40 19.98
C SER A 511 11.68 -0.24 21.38
N TRP A 512 10.95 0.41 22.29
CA TRP A 512 11.28 0.49 23.71
C TRP A 512 10.02 0.60 24.55
N ASN A 513 9.80 -0.35 25.47
CA ASN A 513 8.58 -0.44 26.27
C ASN A 513 8.45 0.61 27.40
N CYS A 514 9.43 1.53 27.51
CA CYS A 514 9.50 2.58 28.52
C CYS A 514 9.61 2.10 29.98
N GLY A 515 9.96 0.82 30.20
CA GLY A 515 10.21 0.24 31.53
C GLY A 515 9.26 -0.88 31.96
N ALA A 516 8.17 -1.12 31.23
CA ALA A 516 7.24 -2.22 31.47
C ALA A 516 6.78 -2.83 30.16
N GLU A 517 6.74 -4.15 30.03
CA GLU A 517 6.25 -4.80 28.80
C GLU A 517 4.70 -4.79 28.77
N GLY A 518 4.12 -4.20 27.73
CA GLY A 518 2.67 -4.13 27.57
C GLY A 518 2.00 -3.03 28.40
N GLU A 519 0.68 -3.12 28.54
CA GLU A 519 -0.13 -2.18 29.31
C GLU A 519 0.26 -2.20 30.80
N THR A 520 0.21 -1.03 31.46
CA THR A 520 0.60 -0.86 32.87
C THR A 520 -0.23 0.24 33.52
N ASP A 521 -0.41 0.14 34.85
CA ASP A 521 -1.07 1.16 35.66
C ASP A 521 -0.09 2.23 36.19
N ASP A 522 1.22 2.09 35.92
CA ASP A 522 2.22 3.08 36.34
C ASP A 522 2.02 4.41 35.58
N PRO A 523 1.61 5.50 36.28
CA PRO A 523 1.31 6.77 35.63
C PRO A 523 2.57 7.43 35.06
N GLY A 524 3.75 7.19 35.65
CA GLY A 524 5.03 7.72 35.16
C GLY A 524 5.42 7.11 33.82
N ILE A 525 5.28 5.78 33.69
CA ILE A 525 5.52 5.07 32.42
C ILE A 525 4.52 5.53 31.36
N ASN A 526 3.23 5.62 31.68
CA ASN A 526 2.21 6.04 30.72
C ASN A 526 2.40 7.49 30.24
N ALA A 527 2.77 8.41 31.14
CA ALA A 527 3.12 9.79 30.77
C ALA A 527 4.35 9.84 29.86
N LEU A 528 5.37 9.03 30.13
CA LEU A 528 6.56 8.90 29.29
C LEU A 528 6.21 8.34 27.90
N ARG A 529 5.40 7.29 27.81
CA ARG A 529 4.94 6.72 26.52
C ARG A 529 4.18 7.73 25.68
N LEU A 530 3.27 8.50 26.29
CA LEU A 530 2.57 9.58 25.60
C LEU A 530 3.56 10.67 25.14
N ARG A 531 4.60 10.98 25.92
CA ARG A 531 5.67 11.91 25.51
C ARG A 531 6.44 11.38 24.30
N GLN A 532 6.80 10.10 24.29
CA GLN A 532 7.47 9.47 23.15
C GLN A 532 6.61 9.48 21.88
N GLN A 533 5.31 9.17 21.98
CA GLN A 533 4.40 9.28 20.83
C GLN A 533 4.38 10.71 20.25
N ARG A 534 4.31 11.73 21.12
CA ARG A 534 4.36 13.14 20.71
C ARG A 534 5.71 13.50 20.07
N ASN A 535 6.82 13.02 20.61
CA ASN A 535 8.15 13.22 20.04
C ASN A 535 8.27 12.66 18.63
N LEU A 536 7.88 11.40 18.45
CA LEU A 536 7.95 10.70 17.17
C LEU A 536 7.07 11.37 16.10
N LEU A 537 5.84 11.75 16.45
CA LEU A 537 4.96 12.53 15.55
C LEU A 537 5.54 13.90 15.22
N THR A 538 6.09 14.59 16.22
CA THR A 538 6.72 15.91 16.02
C THR A 538 7.93 15.79 15.10
N THR A 539 8.80 14.80 15.31
CA THR A 539 9.95 14.55 14.43
C THR A 539 9.50 14.26 13.00
N LEU A 540 8.50 13.40 12.81
CA LEU A 540 7.92 13.08 11.50
C LEU A 540 7.40 14.30 10.76
N LEU A 541 6.53 15.08 11.41
CA LEU A 541 5.79 16.17 10.75
C LEU A 541 6.64 17.43 10.54
N LEU A 542 7.73 17.60 11.28
CA LEU A 542 8.70 18.68 11.09
C LEU A 542 9.84 18.33 10.13
N SER A 543 10.06 17.04 9.82
CA SER A 543 11.13 16.63 8.91
C SER A 543 10.82 17.02 7.47
N THR A 544 11.89 17.34 6.74
CA THR A 544 11.80 17.60 5.29
C THR A 544 11.64 16.26 4.54
N GLY A 545 10.75 16.23 3.54
CA GLY A 545 10.29 15.01 2.86
C GLY A 545 8.76 14.94 2.87
N VAL A 546 8.18 13.83 2.45
CA VAL A 546 6.73 13.59 2.49
C VAL A 546 6.40 12.75 3.72
N PRO A 547 5.68 13.26 4.73
CA PRO A 547 5.31 12.45 5.89
C PRO A 547 4.16 11.49 5.56
N MET A 548 4.27 10.27 6.09
CA MET A 548 3.22 9.26 6.09
C MET A 548 2.82 8.90 7.52
N LEU A 549 1.52 8.96 7.80
CA LEU A 549 0.89 8.58 9.06
C LEU A 549 0.07 7.29 8.86
N VAL A 550 0.02 6.43 9.88
CA VAL A 550 -0.83 5.24 9.89
C VAL A 550 -2.13 5.55 10.62
N ALA A 551 -3.25 5.08 10.07
CA ALA A 551 -4.55 5.35 10.65
C ALA A 551 -4.70 4.87 12.09
N GLY A 552 -5.03 5.82 12.97
CA GLY A 552 -5.24 5.62 14.40
C GLY A 552 -4.03 5.97 15.26
N ASP A 553 -2.83 6.15 14.69
CA ASP A 553 -1.64 6.56 15.46
C ASP A 553 -1.82 7.95 16.08
N GLU A 554 -2.57 8.83 15.42
CA GLU A 554 -2.91 10.15 15.94
C GLU A 554 -3.80 10.11 17.20
N MET A 555 -4.45 8.97 17.46
CA MET A 555 -5.26 8.70 18.65
C MET A 555 -4.62 7.66 19.58
N GLY A 556 -3.47 7.09 19.21
CA GLY A 556 -2.80 6.04 19.99
C GLY A 556 -3.44 4.66 19.86
N ARG A 557 -3.79 4.26 18.63
CA ARG A 557 -4.21 2.89 18.29
C ARG A 557 -3.16 1.87 18.73
N THR A 558 -3.62 0.69 19.13
CA THR A 558 -2.80 -0.45 19.54
C THR A 558 -3.27 -1.71 18.82
N GLN A 559 -2.36 -2.65 18.62
CA GLN A 559 -2.61 -4.02 18.18
C GLN A 559 -2.25 -5.02 19.28
N GLY A 560 -2.13 -4.56 20.53
CA GLY A 560 -1.79 -5.39 21.69
C GLY A 560 -0.37 -5.97 21.63
N GLY A 561 0.55 -5.32 20.91
CA GLY A 561 1.89 -5.84 20.69
C GLY A 561 1.98 -6.87 19.55
N ASN A 562 0.92 -7.07 18.77
CA ASN A 562 1.03 -7.77 17.50
C ASN A 562 1.70 -6.83 16.48
N ASN A 563 2.85 -7.22 15.93
CA ASN A 563 3.61 -6.42 14.96
C ASN A 563 3.42 -6.89 13.51
N ASN A 564 2.50 -7.83 13.29
CA ASN A 564 2.23 -8.44 12.00
C ASN A 564 0.75 -8.86 11.92
N ALA A 565 -0.16 -7.91 12.13
CA ALA A 565 -1.60 -8.19 12.22
C ALA A 565 -2.26 -8.48 10.86
N TYR A 566 -1.51 -9.08 9.90
CA TYR A 566 -1.93 -9.32 8.53
C TYR A 566 -3.15 -10.20 8.37
N CYS A 567 -3.41 -11.06 9.36
CA CYS A 567 -4.54 -12.00 9.38
C CYS A 567 -5.59 -11.69 10.45
N GLN A 568 -5.54 -10.51 11.06
CA GLN A 568 -6.39 -10.13 12.21
C GLN A 568 -7.55 -9.22 11.79
N ASP A 569 -8.52 -9.76 11.06
CA ASP A 569 -9.77 -9.05 10.74
C ASP A 569 -10.76 -9.06 11.93
N ASN A 570 -10.34 -8.41 13.01
CA ASN A 570 -11.03 -8.35 14.30
C ASN A 570 -10.57 -7.07 15.05
N PRO A 571 -10.96 -6.84 16.33
CA PRO A 571 -10.57 -5.64 17.07
C PRO A 571 -9.06 -5.35 17.16
N ILE A 572 -8.16 -6.34 16.94
CA ILE A 572 -6.71 -6.09 16.80
C ILE A 572 -6.43 -5.27 15.52
N GLY A 573 -7.06 -5.62 14.40
CA GLY A 573 -6.90 -4.93 13.12
C GLY A 573 -7.73 -3.66 12.97
N TRP A 574 -8.82 -3.49 13.74
CA TRP A 574 -9.75 -2.38 13.56
C TRP A 574 -9.35 -1.11 14.34
N VAL A 575 -9.73 0.06 13.84
CA VAL A 575 -9.52 1.34 14.55
C VAL A 575 -10.60 1.51 15.62
N ASP A 576 -10.19 1.70 16.88
CA ASP A 576 -11.10 2.05 17.97
C ASP A 576 -11.31 3.57 18.02
N TRP A 577 -12.53 4.01 17.70
CA TRP A 577 -12.90 5.41 17.67
C TRP A 577 -13.27 6.00 19.04
N THR A 578 -13.22 5.19 20.11
CA THR A 578 -13.38 5.66 21.50
C THR A 578 -12.06 6.10 22.13
N LEU A 579 -10.93 5.87 21.45
CA LEU A 579 -9.60 6.24 21.94
C LEU A 579 -9.49 7.70 22.42
N PRO A 580 -10.06 8.72 21.75
CA PRO A 580 -10.00 10.10 22.25
C PRO A 580 -10.60 10.31 23.65
N ASP A 581 -11.50 9.44 24.11
CA ASP A 581 -12.08 9.50 25.45
C ASP A 581 -11.10 9.01 26.54
N SER A 582 -10.03 8.32 26.13
CA SER A 582 -8.99 7.83 27.04
C SER A 582 -7.99 8.94 27.43
N PRO A 583 -7.44 8.92 28.67
CA PRO A 583 -6.50 9.94 29.13
C PRO A 583 -5.33 10.18 28.17
N GLY A 584 -5.09 11.45 27.84
CA GLY A 584 -3.97 11.88 26.98
C GLY A 584 -4.17 11.70 25.48
N ARG A 585 -5.18 10.95 25.03
CA ARG A 585 -5.38 10.63 23.60
C ARG A 585 -6.01 11.77 22.81
N ALA A 586 -6.96 12.50 23.41
CA ALA A 586 -7.47 13.74 22.80
C ALA A 586 -6.36 14.78 22.60
N GLN A 587 -5.42 14.88 23.54
CA GLN A 587 -4.28 15.79 23.44
C GLN A 587 -3.29 15.36 22.35
N LEU A 588 -3.06 14.06 22.17
CA LEU A 588 -2.27 13.53 21.06
C LEU A 588 -2.90 13.89 19.71
N LEU A 589 -4.21 13.68 19.55
CA LEU A 589 -4.95 14.05 18.34
C LEU A 589 -4.91 15.56 18.07
N ALA A 590 -5.07 16.38 19.12
CA ALA A 590 -4.97 17.83 19.01
C ALA A 590 -3.55 18.27 18.57
N LEU A 591 -2.50 17.64 19.11
CA LEU A 591 -1.13 17.90 18.71
C LEU A 591 -0.91 17.56 17.23
N THR A 592 -1.34 16.38 16.79
CA THR A 592 -1.16 15.93 15.40
C THR A 592 -1.83 16.92 14.43
N ARG A 593 -3.05 17.35 14.73
CA ARG A 593 -3.76 18.39 13.95
C ARG A 593 -2.98 19.70 13.89
N ARG A 594 -2.45 20.17 15.02
CA ARG A 594 -1.66 21.40 15.08
C ARG A 594 -0.34 21.30 14.32
N LEU A 595 0.33 20.15 14.38
CA LEU A 595 1.56 19.90 13.63
C LEU A 595 1.29 19.89 12.12
N LEU A 596 0.20 19.27 11.68
CA LEU A 596 -0.20 19.27 10.27
C LEU A 596 -0.59 20.67 9.78
N ALA A 597 -1.38 21.42 10.56
CA ALA A 597 -1.69 22.81 10.26
C ALA A 597 -0.42 23.66 10.15
N LEU A 598 0.50 23.53 11.12
CA LEU A 598 1.78 24.24 11.09
C LEU A 598 2.59 23.90 9.84
N ARG A 599 2.66 22.62 9.45
CA ARG A 599 3.36 22.20 8.24
C ARG A 599 2.74 22.79 6.97
N HIS A 600 1.41 22.83 6.88
CA HIS A 600 0.70 23.43 5.75
C HIS A 600 0.92 24.94 5.67
N ASP A 601 0.89 25.63 6.81
CA ASP A 601 1.05 27.08 6.87
C ASP A 601 2.49 27.55 6.58
N HIS A 602 3.49 26.70 6.77
CA HIS A 602 4.91 27.07 6.73
C HIS A 602 5.71 26.33 5.64
N PRO A 603 5.92 26.95 4.46
CA PRO A 603 6.76 26.40 3.37
C PRO A 603 8.16 25.93 3.79
N VAL A 604 8.75 26.49 4.85
CA VAL A 604 10.08 26.09 5.35
C VAL A 604 10.09 24.64 5.86
N LEU A 605 8.94 24.12 6.32
CA LEU A 605 8.77 22.74 6.78
C LEU A 605 8.48 21.74 5.63
N ARG A 606 8.18 22.26 4.44
CA ARG A 606 7.79 21.50 3.25
C ARG A 606 8.55 21.94 2.00
N ARG A 607 9.88 22.02 2.13
CA ARG A 607 10.76 22.53 1.07
C ARG A 607 10.74 21.69 -0.20
N ARG A 608 10.75 22.39 -1.35
CA ARG A 608 10.84 21.81 -2.70
C ARG A 608 12.25 21.38 -3.10
N ALA A 609 13.27 21.95 -2.46
CA ALA A 609 14.67 21.72 -2.77
C ALA A 609 15.47 21.40 -1.50
N PHE A 610 16.51 20.58 -1.65
CA PHE A 610 17.46 20.28 -0.57
C PHE A 610 18.08 21.55 0.00
N PHE A 611 18.53 21.44 1.24
CA PHE A 611 19.29 22.50 1.89
C PHE A 611 20.69 22.61 1.29
N SER A 612 21.18 23.84 1.14
CA SER A 612 22.54 24.07 0.65
C SER A 612 23.58 24.00 1.76
N GLY A 613 23.18 24.34 3.00
CA GLY A 613 24.10 24.54 4.12
C GLY A 613 25.06 25.72 3.92
N ARG A 614 24.80 26.59 2.94
CA ARG A 614 25.63 27.73 2.57
C ARG A 614 24.87 29.04 2.77
N PRO A 615 25.59 30.15 3.03
CA PRO A 615 25.01 31.49 2.98
C PRO A 615 24.41 31.76 1.59
N GLN A 616 23.12 32.14 1.53
CA GLN A 616 22.46 32.48 0.26
C GLN A 616 22.02 33.95 0.18
N GLY A 617 21.72 34.60 1.30
CA GLY A 617 21.32 36.01 1.39
C GLY A 617 22.46 36.99 1.67
N ALA A 618 22.14 38.29 1.57
CA ALA A 618 23.05 39.40 1.88
C ALA A 618 23.39 39.50 3.38
N ASP A 619 22.59 38.88 4.24
CA ASP A 619 22.81 38.75 5.69
C ASP A 619 23.79 37.61 6.05
N GLY A 620 24.15 36.77 5.07
CA GLY A 620 25.13 35.70 5.24
C GLY A 620 24.61 34.48 6.02
N LEU A 621 23.31 34.40 6.32
CA LEU A 621 22.72 33.26 7.04
C LEU A 621 22.58 32.04 6.14
N ARG A 622 22.81 30.86 6.72
CA ARG A 622 22.61 29.58 6.04
C ARG A 622 21.14 29.23 6.04
N ASP A 623 20.72 28.53 5.00
CA ASP A 623 19.34 28.03 4.89
C ASP A 623 19.02 26.88 5.87
N LEU A 624 20.06 26.28 6.45
CA LEU A 624 20.05 25.24 7.48
C LEU A 624 21.25 25.44 8.42
N ALA A 625 21.03 25.35 9.73
CA ALA A 625 22.11 25.31 10.71
C ALA A 625 21.80 24.33 11.85
N TRP A 626 22.86 23.76 12.43
CA TRP A 626 22.76 22.76 13.49
C TRP A 626 23.46 23.28 14.74
N PHE A 627 22.88 23.02 15.91
CA PHE A 627 23.37 23.58 17.18
C PHE A 627 23.57 22.51 18.24
N THR A 628 24.65 22.65 18.98
CA THR A 628 24.90 21.92 20.23
C THR A 628 24.00 22.46 21.36
N ALA A 629 23.90 21.73 22.47
CA ALA A 629 23.19 22.20 23.67
C ALA A 629 23.71 23.54 24.22
N ALA A 630 24.98 23.87 23.95
CA ALA A 630 25.61 25.13 24.34
C ALA A 630 25.22 26.31 23.44
N GLY A 631 24.37 26.11 22.43
CA GLY A 631 23.95 27.15 21.49
C GLY A 631 25.00 27.52 20.45
N ALA A 632 26.08 26.73 20.34
CA ALA A 632 27.11 26.89 19.33
C ALA A 632 26.75 26.09 18.06
N GLU A 633 26.99 26.67 16.88
CA GLU A 633 26.85 25.97 15.61
C GLU A 633 27.78 24.74 15.59
N MET A 634 27.25 23.58 15.20
CA MET A 634 27.99 22.33 15.20
C MET A 634 29.14 22.36 14.20
N THR A 635 30.31 21.94 14.67
CA THR A 635 31.50 21.68 13.86
C THR A 635 31.53 20.22 13.41
N GLU A 636 32.44 19.87 12.50
CA GLU A 636 32.61 18.48 12.05
C GLU A 636 32.87 17.51 13.23
N PRO A 637 33.77 17.78 14.20
CA PRO A 637 33.94 16.94 15.38
C PRO A 637 32.67 16.71 16.20
N ASP A 638 31.79 17.72 16.31
CA ASP A 638 30.57 17.61 17.12
C ASP A 638 29.60 16.55 16.58
N TRP A 639 29.60 16.30 15.27
CA TRP A 639 28.83 15.23 14.65
C TRP A 639 29.28 13.84 15.10
N TYR A 640 30.56 13.67 15.43
CA TYR A 640 31.11 12.39 15.90
C TYR A 640 31.16 12.29 17.42
N ALA A 641 30.84 13.37 18.13
CA ALA A 641 30.82 13.40 19.58
C ALA A 641 29.53 12.79 20.15
N PRO A 642 29.61 12.09 21.30
CA PRO A 642 28.41 11.58 21.94
C PRO A 642 27.45 12.70 22.34
N THR A 643 26.21 12.67 21.86
CA THR A 643 25.17 13.64 22.22
C THR A 643 23.77 13.02 22.11
N ALA A 644 22.88 13.43 23.01
CA ALA A 644 21.45 13.10 22.97
C ALA A 644 20.60 14.34 22.62
N THR A 645 21.23 15.44 22.23
CA THR A 645 20.56 16.72 21.95
C THR A 645 21.02 17.29 20.62
N LEU A 646 20.06 17.71 19.81
CA LEU A 646 20.30 18.34 18.51
C LEU A 646 19.39 19.56 18.34
N GLY A 647 19.98 20.72 18.10
CA GLY A 647 19.27 21.90 17.62
C GLY A 647 19.30 21.98 16.09
N LEU A 648 18.15 22.20 15.47
CA LEU A 648 17.95 22.32 14.03
C LEU A 648 17.28 23.67 13.73
N TYR A 649 18.02 24.58 13.11
CA TYR A 649 17.51 25.86 12.64
C TYR A 649 17.19 25.80 11.15
N LEU A 650 15.97 26.20 10.81
CA LEU A 650 15.44 26.29 9.46
C LEU A 650 15.18 27.76 9.13
N SER A 651 15.89 28.30 8.13
CA SER A 651 15.70 29.69 7.71
C SER A 651 14.52 29.82 6.75
N GLY A 652 13.53 30.62 7.11
CA GLY A 652 12.41 30.96 6.23
C GLY A 652 12.69 32.11 5.26
N ARG A 653 13.81 32.82 5.41
CA ARG A 653 14.12 34.03 4.63
C ARG A 653 14.59 33.74 3.20
N ASP A 654 15.37 32.67 3.02
CA ASP A 654 16.00 32.30 1.74
C ASP A 654 15.55 30.91 1.27
N ILE A 655 14.24 30.69 1.14
CA ILE A 655 13.71 29.42 0.62
C ILE A 655 13.95 29.37 -0.89
N PRO A 656 14.74 28.39 -1.41
CA PRO A 656 15.05 28.35 -2.83
C PRO A 656 13.81 28.06 -3.68
N GLY A 657 13.61 28.88 -4.70
CA GLY A 657 12.52 28.73 -5.67
C GLY A 657 11.61 29.95 -5.70
N ARG A 658 10.54 29.81 -6.48
CA ARG A 658 9.48 30.80 -6.61
C ARG A 658 8.12 30.10 -6.51
N ASP A 659 7.12 30.85 -6.06
CA ASP A 659 5.74 30.36 -5.97
C ASP A 659 5.09 30.24 -7.37
N GLU A 660 3.80 29.93 -7.40
CA GLU A 660 3.04 29.79 -8.66
C GLU A 660 2.93 31.09 -9.46
N ARG A 661 3.15 32.25 -8.83
CA ARG A 661 3.15 33.58 -9.45
C ARG A 661 4.55 34.06 -9.80
N GLY A 662 5.59 33.29 -9.50
CA GLY A 662 6.98 33.68 -9.71
C GLY A 662 7.52 34.59 -8.60
N GLU A 663 6.85 34.72 -7.47
CA GLU A 663 7.33 35.52 -6.32
C GLU A 663 8.30 34.71 -5.46
N GLN A 664 9.19 35.40 -4.75
CA GLN A 664 10.13 34.73 -3.84
C GLN A 664 9.36 34.12 -2.67
N ILE A 665 9.63 32.84 -2.39
CA ILE A 665 9.03 32.17 -1.24
C ILE A 665 9.80 32.61 0.01
N THR A 666 9.07 33.14 0.98
CA THR A 666 9.59 33.51 2.30
C THR A 666 8.64 32.99 3.38
N ASP A 667 9.17 32.82 4.59
CA ASP A 667 8.45 32.26 5.73
C ASP A 667 9.12 32.73 7.04
N ASP A 668 8.46 32.44 8.17
CA ASP A 668 9.08 32.49 9.49
C ASP A 668 10.25 31.48 9.57
N SER A 669 11.31 31.82 10.31
CA SER A 669 12.37 30.87 10.65
C SER A 669 12.02 30.09 11.92
N PHE A 670 12.52 28.85 12.02
CA PHE A 670 12.23 27.96 13.16
C PHE A 670 13.50 27.34 13.73
N LEU A 671 13.50 27.09 15.04
CA LEU A 671 14.49 26.28 15.75
C LEU A 671 13.77 25.11 16.42
N ALA A 672 14.03 23.90 15.95
CA ALA A 672 13.63 22.67 16.62
C ALA A 672 14.77 22.18 17.51
N VAL A 673 14.49 21.83 18.77
CA VAL A 673 15.46 21.16 19.64
C VAL A 673 14.90 19.80 20.01
N LEU A 674 15.60 18.75 19.59
CA LEU A 674 15.27 17.37 19.89
C LEU A 674 16.23 16.90 21.00
N HIS A 675 15.66 16.50 22.14
CA HIS A 675 16.42 15.99 23.26
C HIS A 675 15.95 14.61 23.67
N ALA A 676 16.75 13.57 23.40
CA ALA A 676 16.48 12.18 23.75
C ALA A 676 16.99 11.78 25.14
N GLY A 677 17.72 12.66 25.84
CA GLY A 677 18.28 12.37 27.15
C GLY A 677 17.22 12.18 28.24
N ASP A 678 17.57 11.38 29.25
CA ASP A 678 16.68 10.97 30.34
C ASP A 678 16.54 12.00 31.47
N ARG A 679 17.35 13.07 31.44
CA ARG A 679 17.33 14.19 32.38
C ARG A 679 17.08 15.48 31.63
N PRO A 680 16.38 16.47 32.23
CA PRO A 680 16.25 17.78 31.62
C PRO A 680 17.63 18.41 31.42
N LEU A 681 17.74 19.31 30.44
CA LEU A 681 18.96 20.09 30.21
C LEU A 681 18.66 21.58 30.05
N ASP A 682 19.70 22.36 30.22
CA ASP A 682 19.74 23.78 29.90
C ASP A 682 20.27 23.96 28.48
N PHE A 683 19.38 24.31 27.54
CA PHE A 683 19.74 24.58 26.15
C PHE A 683 19.92 26.09 25.96
N ARG A 684 21.10 26.52 25.51
CA ARG A 684 21.34 27.93 25.21
C ARG A 684 20.81 28.27 23.81
N LEU A 685 19.83 29.18 23.74
CA LEU A 685 19.27 29.62 22.47
C LEU A 685 20.31 30.39 21.65
N PRO A 686 20.50 30.09 20.35
CA PRO A 686 21.38 30.88 19.49
C PRO A 686 20.96 32.36 19.49
N GLY A 687 21.92 33.26 19.74
CA GLY A 687 21.67 34.70 19.67
C GLY A 687 21.84 35.25 18.26
N ALA A 688 22.09 36.56 18.14
CA ALA A 688 22.46 37.19 16.87
C ALA A 688 23.66 36.45 16.21
N PRO A 689 23.65 36.25 14.88
CA PRO A 689 22.69 36.78 13.90
C PRO A 689 21.42 35.92 13.70
N TRP A 690 21.22 34.83 14.44
CA TRP A 690 20.16 33.84 14.16
C TRP A 690 18.75 34.29 14.58
N ALA A 691 18.66 34.98 15.72
CA ALA A 691 17.41 35.54 16.24
C ALA A 691 17.68 36.58 17.34
N GLU A 692 16.78 37.55 17.45
CA GLU A 692 16.69 38.41 18.63
C GLU A 692 15.73 37.81 19.67
N THR A 693 14.60 37.27 19.21
CA THR A 693 13.56 36.67 20.05
C THR A 693 13.05 35.37 19.44
N TYR A 694 12.67 34.43 20.30
CA TYR A 694 12.01 33.18 19.96
C TYR A 694 10.65 33.10 20.65
N GLU A 695 9.64 32.64 19.93
CA GLU A 695 8.35 32.24 20.49
C GLU A 695 8.28 30.72 20.59
N LEU A 696 8.01 30.17 21.77
CA LEU A 696 7.80 28.74 21.97
C LEU A 696 6.44 28.33 21.38
N VAL A 697 6.46 27.58 20.28
CA VAL A 697 5.23 27.15 19.59
C VAL A 697 4.79 25.73 19.95
N LEU A 698 5.74 24.89 20.40
CA LEU A 698 5.49 23.51 20.81
C LEU A 698 6.52 23.06 21.85
N ASP A 699 6.04 22.28 22.82
CA ASP A 699 6.87 21.54 23.79
C ASP A 699 6.17 20.21 24.10
N THR A 700 6.78 19.09 23.70
CA THR A 700 6.21 17.76 23.91
C THR A 700 6.27 17.29 25.35
N ALA A 701 6.99 17.98 26.25
CA ALA A 701 7.00 17.65 27.68
C ALA A 701 5.68 18.05 28.36
N ARG A 702 4.99 19.10 27.88
CA ARG A 702 3.71 19.59 28.42
C ARG A 702 2.57 18.64 28.16
N GLU A 703 1.74 18.28 29.14
CA GLU A 703 0.60 17.39 28.89
C GLU A 703 -0.50 18.03 28.03
N ASP A 704 -0.82 19.30 28.30
CA ASP A 704 -1.74 20.06 27.46
C ASP A 704 -1.08 20.46 26.15
N GLN A 705 -1.68 19.99 25.06
CA GLN A 705 -1.28 20.25 23.68
C GLN A 705 -2.37 20.97 22.89
N SER A 706 -3.44 21.45 23.54
CA SER A 706 -4.58 22.08 22.87
C SER A 706 -4.22 23.43 22.23
N THR A 707 -3.34 24.21 22.86
CA THR A 707 -2.88 25.51 22.35
C THR A 707 -1.36 25.65 22.36
N PRO A 708 -0.77 26.49 21.47
CA PRO A 708 0.64 26.83 21.54
C PRO A 708 1.02 27.45 22.90
N PRO A 709 2.24 27.20 23.42
CA PRO A 709 2.74 27.85 24.62
C PRO A 709 2.79 29.39 24.53
N GLY A 710 3.29 29.93 23.41
CA GLY A 710 3.34 31.37 23.14
C GLY A 710 4.33 32.17 23.99
N THR A 711 5.16 31.52 24.82
CA THR A 711 6.14 32.21 25.66
C THR A 711 7.29 32.74 24.81
N LEU A 712 7.72 33.98 25.08
CA LEU A 712 8.82 34.63 24.38
C LEU A 712 10.13 34.47 25.17
N HIS A 713 11.20 34.13 24.46
CA HIS A 713 12.56 33.99 24.98
C HIS A 713 13.52 34.84 24.16
N ARG A 714 14.55 35.42 24.79
CA ARG A 714 15.57 36.20 24.07
C ARG A 714 16.62 35.29 23.45
N GLY A 715 17.16 35.67 22.30
CA GLY A 715 18.35 35.05 21.75
C GLY A 715 19.52 35.12 22.73
N GLY A 716 20.23 34.00 22.93
CA GLY A 716 21.30 33.88 23.93
C GLY A 716 20.85 33.49 25.34
N GLU A 717 19.54 33.49 25.61
CA GLU A 717 18.94 33.00 26.87
C GLU A 717 19.05 31.48 26.97
N THR A 718 19.05 30.96 28.20
CA THR A 718 18.99 29.52 28.47
C THR A 718 17.54 29.08 28.65
N LEU A 719 17.12 28.11 27.83
CA LEU A 719 15.82 27.45 27.91
C LEU A 719 15.97 26.09 28.60
N ALA A 720 15.18 25.84 29.64
CA ALA A 720 15.08 24.52 30.25
C ALA A 720 14.29 23.59 29.33
N VAL A 721 14.94 22.56 28.80
CA VAL A 721 14.33 21.53 27.95
C VAL A 721 14.07 20.28 28.78
N GLY A 722 12.82 19.81 28.80
CA GLY A 722 12.42 18.64 29.57
C GLY A 722 13.10 17.35 29.08
N ALA A 723 13.28 16.37 29.98
CA ALA A 723 13.79 15.05 29.59
C ALA A 723 12.95 14.43 28.47
N ARG A 724 13.63 13.86 27.48
CA ARG A 724 13.02 13.16 26.34
C ARG A 724 11.91 13.98 25.68
N SER A 725 12.23 15.17 25.21
CA SER A 725 11.26 16.11 24.64
C SER A 725 11.77 16.77 23.36
N THR A 726 10.81 17.28 22.59
CA THR A 726 11.05 18.15 21.44
C THR A 726 10.42 19.50 21.74
N VAL A 727 11.18 20.57 21.54
CA VAL A 727 10.65 21.93 21.53
C VAL A 727 10.79 22.52 20.13
N LEU A 728 9.78 23.27 19.70
CA LEU A 728 9.84 24.06 18.47
C LEU A 728 9.64 25.52 18.84
N LEU A 729 10.57 26.34 18.36
CA LEU A 729 10.59 27.77 18.55
C LEU A 729 10.49 28.46 17.19
N ARG A 730 9.71 29.52 17.12
CA ARG A 730 9.60 30.38 15.95
C ARG A 730 10.37 31.66 16.19
N VAL A 731 11.18 32.08 15.23
CA VAL A 731 11.93 33.33 15.32
C VAL A 731 10.98 34.52 15.18
N ARG A 732 11.13 35.51 16.05
CA ARG A 732 10.42 36.80 16.01
C ARG A 732 11.46 37.91 15.95
N GLY A 733 11.36 38.77 14.92
CA GLY A 733 12.36 39.80 14.62
C GLY A 733 12.58 39.92 13.12
#